data_AF-A0A956U3Z3-F1
#
_entry.id   AF-A0A956U3Z3-F1
#
_cell.length_a   1.000
_cell.length_b   1.000
_cell.length_c   1.000
_cell.angle_alpha   90.00
_cell.angle_beta   90.00
_cell.angle_gamma   90.00
#
_symmetry.space_group_name_H-M   'P 1'
#
loop_
_entity.id
_entity.type
_entity.pdbx_description
1 polymer ?
#
loop_
_entity_poly.entity_id
_entity_poly.type
_entity_poly.pdbx_seq_one_letter_code
_entity_poly.pdbx_strand_id
1 'polypeptide(L)'
;MKKTRYPYISSLAIQKRHNKSAQREQRGNMLILVTAVTVGIVVAILIFMVGYVRLMGTQTERKTAIESAALTAAREMSKIVIENNDFGMIGLSDSAPVGVDTQAGDNFYTSVHGINTIIGTTLLDYIIADSLGDNELKNLAIQDYDRAKTAADQLMAALNSSIAPGGSGTDKDGNAVSPYAAAENAYKKAQVRMAGAASYQAGSLQLSLGSVQGGLATNIPTPTGWGGSFPSSATIANHYRSYTPINYDGRTWVFAGIGDSVKLVDNKKWVASSSGLPWQHKTVVRAEAVHNVNNNGSNQQLKTIACAQPASVFDPKPAPGALVISFPDGIPDGTCSMNRILDLYGPCLSDSDDASDMYFSSGGDYPTDAGTTIVADNSSWPFPYDTLQTGANACKIAVYDWYKRAGTKASVSAVVNMHSTAFNQPTPLKVQWPPGGSAFIQIPNGVAEIFRFDPSGNVTMQSKVITPSPFYVVSDQQTLFESFEVLTYGASTSQTLTPINLGPPINDPNGKLTLTTKYDLYIRDFGRKPGKANGGKHAGEPIEDDPFVTFNKGTVNIADAGKAGHAEFDSVSWGSQGAKRRGSGGGSVGNGAGALPMILPQEDFAFSYNNATNSMEVMRDPSAYKQFPVGSGKRLTYQKNGVVCDIRFRRQVHVEDQMSETIPMTDPTTGDPVTDPATGDPVTTTTTTVTKTNTGYIGLK
;
A
#
# COMPACT_ATOMS: atom_id res chain seq x y z
N MET A 1 41.32 -32.97 -52.89
CA MET A 1 40.86 -33.15 -54.30
C MET A 1 41.07 -31.83 -55.07
N LYS A 2 41.16 -31.85 -56.42
CA LYS A 2 41.07 -30.74 -57.43
C LYS A 2 41.52 -29.31 -56.97
N LYS A 3 42.60 -28.63 -57.45
CA LYS A 3 43.12 -28.33 -58.83
C LYS A 3 42.08 -27.72 -59.79
N THR A 4 42.35 -26.70 -60.63
CA THR A 4 43.56 -25.86 -60.94
C THR A 4 43.28 -24.36 -60.65
N ARG A 5 44.10 -23.30 -60.86
CA ARG A 5 45.42 -22.97 -61.48
C ARG A 5 45.52 -22.64 -63.01
N TYR A 6 46.05 -21.43 -63.30
CA TYR A 6 46.77 -20.96 -64.51
C TYR A 6 45.98 -20.75 -65.84
N PRO A 7 46.50 -20.02 -66.87
CA PRO A 7 47.89 -19.55 -67.09
C PRO A 7 48.13 -18.07 -67.48
N TYR A 8 49.42 -17.73 -67.60
CA TYR A 8 50.02 -16.55 -68.23
C TYR A 8 50.68 -17.00 -69.55
N ILE A 9 50.51 -16.31 -70.69
CA ILE A 9 51.28 -16.54 -71.94
C ILE A 9 51.57 -15.20 -72.65
N SER A 10 52.71 -15.12 -73.35
CA SER A 10 53.22 -13.97 -74.10
C SER A 10 53.69 -14.36 -75.51
N SER A 11 53.44 -13.55 -76.55
CA SER A 11 54.19 -13.64 -77.83
C SER A 11 54.03 -12.43 -78.79
N LEU A 12 55.15 -11.76 -79.04
CA LEU A 12 55.68 -11.30 -80.34
C LEU A 12 54.75 -10.71 -81.45
N ALA A 13 54.91 -9.39 -81.65
CA ALA A 13 55.36 -8.70 -82.88
C ALA A 13 54.75 -8.97 -84.29
N ILE A 14 54.49 -7.87 -85.03
CA ILE A 14 54.98 -7.63 -86.41
C ILE A 14 54.89 -6.13 -86.77
N GLN A 15 55.72 -5.65 -87.71
CA GLN A 15 55.84 -4.25 -88.10
C GLN A 15 54.77 -3.79 -89.11
N LYS A 16 54.41 -2.49 -89.07
CA LYS A 16 54.25 -1.71 -90.32
C LYS A 16 54.59 -0.23 -90.10
N ARG A 17 55.54 0.30 -90.88
CA ARG A 17 55.87 1.74 -90.93
C ARG A 17 54.82 2.48 -91.76
N HIS A 18 54.47 3.70 -91.35
CA HIS A 18 54.20 4.79 -92.30
C HIS A 18 54.56 6.13 -91.66
N ASN A 19 55.45 6.89 -92.30
CA ASN A 19 55.75 8.27 -91.90
C ASN A 19 54.62 9.19 -92.37
N LYS A 20 54.11 10.07 -91.50
CA LYS A 20 53.47 11.32 -91.90
C LYS A 20 53.81 12.44 -90.91
N SER A 21 54.32 13.55 -91.48
CA SER A 21 54.27 14.94 -90.99
C SER A 21 54.35 15.21 -89.49
N ALA A 22 55.44 15.84 -89.05
CA ALA A 22 55.48 16.50 -87.76
C ALA A 22 54.52 17.71 -87.71
N GLN A 23 53.52 17.66 -86.82
CA GLN A 23 52.92 18.87 -86.23
C GLN A 23 53.28 18.90 -84.75
N ARG A 24 53.85 20.03 -84.30
CA ARG A 24 54.13 20.29 -82.88
C ARG A 24 52.84 20.73 -82.18
N GLU A 25 52.07 19.80 -81.63
CA GLU A 25 51.00 20.17 -80.69
C GLU A 25 51.61 20.51 -79.31
N GLN A 26 51.51 21.78 -78.90
CA GLN A 26 51.90 22.26 -77.57
C GLN A 26 50.87 21.86 -76.48
N ARG A 27 50.53 20.57 -76.38
CA ARG A 27 49.43 20.08 -75.52
C ARG A 27 49.83 19.11 -74.40
N GLY A 28 51.08 18.65 -74.34
CA GLY A 28 51.56 17.73 -73.30
C GLY A 28 51.41 18.25 -71.86
N ASN A 29 51.71 19.52 -71.61
CA ASN A 29 51.59 20.11 -70.27
C ASN A 29 50.13 20.22 -69.76
N MET A 30 49.15 20.25 -70.67
CA MET A 30 47.75 20.48 -70.29
C MET A 30 47.16 19.27 -69.56
N LEU A 31 47.52 18.05 -69.97
CA LEU A 31 47.12 16.82 -69.28
C LEU A 31 47.72 16.76 -67.87
N ILE A 32 49.02 17.06 -67.74
CA ILE A 32 49.73 17.05 -66.45
C ILE A 32 49.13 18.10 -65.50
N LEU A 33 48.81 19.30 -65.99
CA LEU A 33 48.14 20.35 -65.23
C LEU A 33 46.76 19.89 -64.72
N VAL A 34 45.93 19.31 -65.59
CA VAL A 34 44.61 18.78 -65.23
C VAL A 34 44.75 17.68 -64.17
N THR A 35 45.65 16.72 -64.35
CA THR A 35 45.88 15.66 -63.36
C THR A 35 46.35 16.23 -62.02
N ALA A 36 47.28 17.17 -62.01
CA ALA A 36 47.78 17.80 -60.78
C ALA A 36 46.68 18.59 -60.04
N VAL A 37 45.85 19.35 -60.77
CA VAL A 37 44.70 20.08 -60.19
C VAL A 37 43.65 19.12 -59.66
N THR A 38 43.31 18.05 -60.39
CA THR A 38 42.34 17.04 -59.91
C THR A 38 42.86 16.30 -58.67
N VAL A 39 44.13 15.91 -58.62
CA VAL A 39 44.75 15.30 -57.43
C VAL A 39 44.75 16.29 -56.26
N GLY A 40 45.10 17.56 -56.49
CA GLY A 40 45.06 18.60 -55.46
C GLY A 40 43.66 18.81 -54.87
N ILE A 41 42.62 18.84 -55.71
CA ILE A 41 41.22 18.94 -55.29
C ILE A 41 40.80 17.68 -54.51
N VAL A 42 41.14 16.48 -54.98
CA VAL A 42 40.84 15.22 -54.27
C VAL A 42 41.52 15.17 -52.90
N VAL A 43 42.79 15.58 -52.80
CA VAL A 43 43.52 15.66 -51.52
C VAL A 43 42.88 16.69 -50.58
N ALA A 44 42.49 17.87 -51.07
CA ALA A 44 41.80 18.87 -50.28
C ALA A 44 40.44 18.37 -49.75
N ILE A 45 39.66 17.67 -50.58
CA ILE A 45 38.39 17.05 -50.20
C ILE A 45 38.61 15.95 -49.15
N LEU A 46 39.63 15.10 -49.31
CA LEU A 46 39.95 14.05 -48.32
C LEU A 46 40.36 14.65 -46.97
N ILE A 47 41.17 15.70 -46.95
CA ILE A 47 41.56 16.42 -45.72
C ILE A 47 40.31 17.04 -45.06
N PHE A 48 39.43 17.67 -45.84
CA PHE A 48 38.16 18.21 -45.34
C PHE A 48 37.25 17.12 -44.76
N MET A 49 37.10 15.99 -45.44
CA MET A 49 36.28 14.86 -44.97
C MET A 49 36.84 14.27 -43.67
N VAL A 50 38.16 14.09 -43.54
CA VAL A 50 38.79 13.63 -42.29
C VAL A 50 38.55 14.64 -41.15
N GLY A 51 38.68 15.94 -41.43
CA GLY A 51 38.36 17.00 -40.45
C GLY A 51 36.90 17.01 -40.02
N TYR A 52 35.97 16.85 -40.96
CA TYR A 52 34.53 16.80 -40.73
C TYR A 52 34.11 15.56 -39.94
N VAL A 53 34.62 14.37 -40.30
CA VAL A 53 34.37 13.12 -39.58
C VAL A 53 34.93 13.19 -38.15
N ARG A 54 36.13 13.77 -37.96
CA ARG A 54 36.67 14.03 -36.62
C ARG A 54 35.79 14.98 -35.81
N LEU A 55 35.28 16.07 -36.41
CA LEU A 55 34.38 17.01 -35.74
C LEU A 55 33.05 16.37 -35.35
N MET A 56 32.41 15.64 -36.26
CA MET A 56 31.13 14.95 -36.02
C MET A 56 31.26 13.79 -35.03
N GLY A 57 32.34 13.00 -35.11
CA GLY A 57 32.66 11.98 -34.11
C GLY A 57 32.82 12.60 -32.73
N THR A 58 33.61 13.68 -32.63
CA THR A 58 33.80 14.41 -31.36
C THR A 58 32.50 15.04 -30.85
N GLN A 59 31.58 15.52 -31.70
CA GLN A 59 30.26 15.97 -31.24
C GLN A 59 29.39 14.81 -30.72
N THR A 60 29.38 13.68 -31.42
CA THR A 60 28.58 12.50 -31.08
C THR A 60 29.04 11.87 -29.77
N GLU A 61 30.35 11.60 -29.62
CA GLU A 61 30.98 11.06 -28.40
C GLU A 61 30.56 11.85 -27.16
N ARG A 62 30.73 13.17 -27.20
CA ARG A 62 30.43 14.05 -26.06
C ARG A 62 28.93 14.14 -25.76
N LYS A 63 28.08 14.08 -26.79
CA LYS A 63 26.62 14.04 -26.63
C LYS A 63 26.20 12.74 -25.93
N THR A 64 26.64 11.59 -26.44
CA THR A 64 26.36 10.28 -25.83
C THR A 64 26.90 10.19 -24.40
N ALA A 65 28.06 10.78 -24.09
CA ALA A 65 28.59 10.81 -22.73
C ALA A 65 27.72 11.60 -21.74
N ILE A 66 27.25 12.80 -22.09
CA ILE A 66 26.37 13.58 -21.20
C ILE A 66 24.95 12.96 -21.12
N GLU A 67 24.44 12.38 -22.21
CA GLU A 67 23.17 11.66 -22.21
C GLU A 67 23.22 10.40 -21.32
N SER A 68 24.32 9.64 -21.38
CA SER A 68 24.58 8.49 -20.51
C SER A 68 24.65 8.89 -19.04
N ALA A 69 25.30 10.02 -18.72
CA ALA A 69 25.38 10.56 -17.37
C ALA A 69 24.00 10.98 -16.83
N ALA A 70 23.20 11.70 -17.63
CA ALA A 70 21.84 12.12 -17.25
C ALA A 70 20.92 10.91 -17.01
N LEU A 71 20.91 9.93 -17.93
CA LEU A 71 20.12 8.70 -17.80
C LEU A 71 20.56 7.87 -16.57
N THR A 72 21.86 7.82 -16.27
CA THR A 72 22.37 7.11 -15.10
C THR A 72 21.97 7.81 -13.80
N ALA A 73 22.14 9.14 -13.70
CA ALA A 73 21.68 9.91 -12.54
C ALA A 73 20.17 9.72 -12.26
N ALA A 74 19.34 9.81 -13.31
CA ALA A 74 17.89 9.63 -13.19
C ALA A 74 17.50 8.20 -12.78
N ARG A 75 18.24 7.19 -13.24
CA ARG A 75 18.05 5.78 -12.83
C ARG A 75 18.43 5.55 -11.37
N GLU A 76 19.57 6.06 -10.93
CA GLU A 76 20.00 5.90 -9.54
C GLU A 76 19.05 6.65 -8.60
N MET A 77 18.62 7.86 -8.95
CA MET A 77 17.59 8.58 -8.19
C MET A 77 16.27 7.80 -8.05
N SER A 78 15.84 7.06 -9.08
CA SER A 78 14.62 6.23 -8.96
C SER A 78 14.72 5.05 -7.99
N LYS A 79 15.92 4.73 -7.47
CA LYS A 79 16.12 3.75 -6.40
C LYS A 79 16.03 4.34 -4.99
N ILE A 80 16.14 5.67 -4.84
CA ILE A 80 16.25 6.29 -3.52
C ILE A 80 14.90 6.21 -2.82
N VAL A 81 14.94 5.68 -1.59
CA VAL A 81 13.80 5.51 -0.70
C VAL A 81 14.08 6.28 0.59
N ILE A 82 13.05 6.83 1.21
CA ILE A 82 13.08 7.29 2.59
C ILE A 82 11.88 6.71 3.35
N GLU A 83 11.97 6.67 4.68
CA GLU A 83 10.85 6.38 5.55
C GLU A 83 10.12 7.67 5.94
N ASN A 84 8.79 7.61 5.98
CA ASN A 84 7.90 8.69 6.40
C ASN A 84 6.82 8.14 7.35
N ASN A 85 6.47 8.93 8.36
CA ASN A 85 5.58 8.55 9.47
C ASN A 85 4.10 8.35 9.09
N ASP A 86 3.67 8.84 7.93
CA ASP A 86 2.27 8.83 7.47
C ASP A 86 2.02 7.83 6.32
N PHE A 87 3.06 7.49 5.54
CA PHE A 87 2.97 6.63 4.34
C PHE A 87 4.00 5.49 4.30
N GLY A 88 4.82 5.33 5.33
CA GLY A 88 5.87 4.32 5.38
C GLY A 88 7.01 4.58 4.40
N MET A 89 7.43 3.56 3.65
CA MET A 89 8.56 3.67 2.73
C MET A 89 8.13 4.35 1.42
N ILE A 90 8.72 5.50 1.10
CA ILE A 90 8.34 6.33 -0.05
C ILE A 90 9.53 6.58 -0.99
N GLY A 91 9.25 6.67 -2.29
CA GLY A 91 10.27 6.90 -3.31
C GLY A 91 9.72 7.53 -4.59
N LEU A 92 10.53 7.54 -5.66
CA LEU A 92 10.05 7.96 -6.99
C LEU A 92 9.24 6.86 -7.70
N SER A 93 9.51 5.59 -7.39
CA SER A 93 8.83 4.42 -7.94
C SER A 93 7.95 3.76 -6.90
N ASP A 94 6.83 3.15 -7.32
CA ASP A 94 6.28 2.02 -6.57
C ASP A 94 7.29 0.85 -6.63
N SER A 95 7.41 0.03 -5.58
CA SER A 95 8.21 -1.21 -5.60
C SER A 95 7.68 -2.26 -4.62
N ALA A 96 7.81 -3.53 -4.96
CA ALA A 96 7.37 -4.65 -4.13
C ALA A 96 8.19 -4.81 -2.83
N PRO A 97 7.64 -5.55 -1.84
CA PRO A 97 8.35 -6.04 -0.66
C PRO A 97 9.41 -7.07 -1.06
N VAL A 98 10.52 -6.56 -1.58
CA VAL A 98 11.75 -7.27 -1.94
C VAL A 98 12.97 -6.48 -1.45
N GLY A 99 12.79 -5.58 -0.49
CA GLY A 99 13.81 -4.71 0.08
C GLY A 99 14.27 -5.21 1.45
N VAL A 100 15.57 -5.48 1.61
CA VAL A 100 16.09 -5.95 2.91
C VAL A 100 15.98 -4.88 4.01
N ASP A 101 16.11 -3.59 3.65
CA ASP A 101 15.97 -2.46 4.58
C ASP A 101 14.50 -2.01 4.74
N THR A 102 13.57 -2.52 3.92
CA THR A 102 12.13 -2.32 4.12
C THR A 102 11.53 -3.36 5.08
N GLN A 103 12.35 -4.09 5.84
CA GLN A 103 11.92 -5.12 6.79
C GLN A 103 11.20 -4.54 8.03
N ALA A 104 10.00 -5.06 8.30
CA ALA A 104 9.21 -4.80 9.51
C ALA A 104 9.62 -5.71 10.69
N GLY A 105 9.09 -5.45 11.89
CA GLY A 105 9.44 -6.19 13.12
C GLY A 105 9.09 -7.69 13.09
N ASP A 106 8.12 -8.10 12.27
CA ASP A 106 7.77 -9.50 12.01
C ASP A 106 8.68 -10.22 10.98
N ASN A 107 9.71 -9.52 10.50
CA ASN A 107 10.71 -9.93 9.50
C ASN A 107 10.23 -9.94 8.03
N PHE A 108 8.99 -9.56 7.73
CA PHE A 108 8.55 -9.37 6.35
C PHE A 108 8.98 -8.01 5.81
N TYR A 109 9.28 -7.94 4.51
CA TYR A 109 9.56 -6.70 3.80
C TYR A 109 8.25 -5.94 3.54
N THR A 110 8.25 -4.61 3.61
CA THR A 110 7.14 -3.72 3.20
C THR A 110 7.33 -3.24 1.76
N SER A 111 6.26 -2.80 1.11
CA SER A 111 6.36 -2.11 -0.19
C SER A 111 6.89 -0.69 -0.08
N VAL A 112 7.40 -0.18 -1.20
CA VAL A 112 7.70 1.25 -1.40
C VAL A 112 6.61 1.89 -2.23
N HIS A 113 6.10 3.04 -1.81
CA HIS A 113 5.09 3.81 -2.53
C HIS A 113 5.72 4.96 -3.32
N GLY A 114 5.42 5.03 -4.61
CA GLY A 114 5.86 6.15 -5.46
C GLY A 114 5.13 7.43 -5.10
N ILE A 115 5.82 8.56 -5.00
CA ILE A 115 5.20 9.82 -4.56
C ILE A 115 4.02 10.27 -5.45
N ASN A 116 4.09 9.95 -6.74
CA ASN A 116 3.00 10.15 -7.69
C ASN A 116 1.76 9.27 -7.36
N THR A 117 1.96 8.05 -6.84
CA THR A 117 0.88 7.18 -6.35
C THR A 117 0.21 7.77 -5.12
N ILE A 118 0.99 8.28 -4.16
CA ILE A 118 0.45 8.91 -2.94
C ILE A 118 -0.36 10.15 -3.31
N ILE A 119 0.22 11.10 -4.05
CA ILE A 119 -0.48 12.32 -4.50
C ILE A 119 -1.74 12.00 -5.30
N GLY A 120 -1.70 11.00 -6.20
CA GLY A 120 -2.86 10.57 -6.98
C GLY A 120 -3.96 9.87 -6.15
N THR A 121 -3.59 9.23 -5.04
CA THR A 121 -4.52 8.59 -4.11
C THR A 121 -5.33 9.66 -3.37
N THR A 122 -4.67 10.67 -2.79
CA THR A 122 -5.37 11.77 -2.08
C THR A 122 -6.38 12.53 -2.97
N LEU A 123 -6.11 12.66 -4.27
CA LEU A 123 -7.07 13.24 -5.23
C LEU A 123 -8.26 12.31 -5.48
N LEU A 124 -8.02 11.01 -5.63
CA LEU A 124 -9.07 10.03 -5.85
C LEU A 124 -9.97 9.89 -4.62
N ASP A 125 -9.39 9.86 -3.41
CA ASP A 125 -10.12 9.76 -2.15
C ASP A 125 -10.98 11.00 -1.91
N TYR A 126 -10.46 12.20 -2.23
CA TYR A 126 -11.25 13.44 -2.20
C TYR A 126 -12.43 13.39 -3.18
N ILE A 127 -12.23 12.85 -4.39
CA ILE A 127 -13.29 12.69 -5.39
C ILE A 127 -14.33 11.65 -4.93
N ILE A 128 -13.92 10.59 -4.24
CA ILE A 128 -14.84 9.59 -3.64
C ILE A 128 -15.68 10.24 -2.54
N ALA A 129 -15.06 10.96 -1.60
CA ALA A 129 -15.75 11.67 -0.52
C ALA A 129 -16.73 12.73 -1.06
N ASP A 130 -16.32 13.49 -2.08
CA ASP A 130 -17.17 14.45 -2.78
C ASP A 130 -18.34 13.78 -3.52
N SER A 131 -18.11 12.62 -4.14
CA SER A 131 -19.15 11.82 -4.81
C SER A 131 -20.14 11.15 -3.83
N LEU A 132 -19.74 10.99 -2.56
CA LEU A 132 -20.61 10.56 -1.46
C LEU A 132 -21.34 11.73 -0.79
N GLY A 133 -20.88 12.97 -0.98
CA GLY A 133 -21.40 14.18 -0.31
C GLY A 133 -20.98 14.30 1.16
N ASP A 134 -19.94 13.58 1.57
CA ASP A 134 -19.55 13.43 2.98
C ASP A 134 -18.36 14.35 3.34
N ASN A 135 -18.60 15.30 4.25
CA ASN A 135 -17.60 16.30 4.62
C ASN A 135 -16.51 15.75 5.56
N GLU A 136 -16.83 14.73 6.35
CA GLU A 136 -15.88 14.09 7.25
C GLU A 136 -14.87 13.27 6.43
N LEU A 137 -15.33 12.48 5.47
CA LEU A 137 -14.46 11.80 4.50
C LEU A 137 -13.62 12.78 3.67
N LYS A 138 -14.16 13.97 3.31
CA LYS A 138 -13.36 15.05 2.70
C LYS A 138 -12.26 15.53 3.65
N ASN A 139 -12.55 15.70 4.93
CA ASN A 139 -11.57 16.16 5.92
C ASN A 139 -10.43 15.15 6.13
N LEU A 140 -10.67 13.84 6.03
CA LEU A 140 -9.60 12.83 6.01
C LEU A 140 -8.73 12.99 4.74
N ALA A 141 -9.34 13.09 3.56
CA ALA A 141 -8.62 13.29 2.30
C ALA A 141 -7.80 14.60 2.26
N ILE A 142 -8.25 15.64 2.96
CA ILE A 142 -7.51 16.91 3.13
C ILE A 142 -6.26 16.71 4.00
N GLN A 143 -6.37 16.00 5.13
CA GLN A 143 -5.22 15.72 5.99
C GLN A 143 -4.17 14.90 5.24
N ASP A 144 -4.59 13.85 4.53
CA ASP A 144 -3.66 12.99 3.80
C ASP A 144 -3.05 13.70 2.58
N TYR A 145 -3.76 14.66 1.95
CA TYR A 145 -3.18 15.59 0.96
C TYR A 145 -2.06 16.46 1.56
N ASP A 146 -2.27 17.02 2.75
CA ASP A 146 -1.25 17.87 3.40
C ASP A 146 -0.07 17.05 3.95
N ARG A 147 -0.31 15.86 4.52
CA ARG A 147 0.73 14.86 4.83
C ARG A 147 1.52 14.48 3.59
N ALA A 148 0.85 14.20 2.47
CA ALA A 148 1.49 13.77 1.22
C ALA A 148 2.44 14.83 0.65
N LYS A 149 2.11 16.12 0.79
CA LYS A 149 3.03 17.22 0.45
C LYS A 149 4.27 17.23 1.35
N THR A 150 4.11 17.06 2.67
CA THR A 150 5.23 16.98 3.61
C THR A 150 6.14 15.77 3.30
N ALA A 151 5.56 14.60 3.05
CA ALA A 151 6.26 13.40 2.60
C ALA A 151 7.03 13.62 1.28
N ALA A 152 6.41 14.34 0.33
CA ALA A 152 7.06 14.69 -0.93
C ALA A 152 8.25 15.64 -0.74
N ASP A 153 8.12 16.66 0.11
CA ASP A 153 9.19 17.62 0.38
C ASP A 153 10.38 16.98 1.13
N GLN A 154 10.12 16.03 2.04
CA GLN A 154 11.13 15.16 2.63
C GLN A 154 11.89 14.36 1.55
N LEU A 155 11.18 13.72 0.62
CA LEU A 155 11.79 12.99 -0.49
C LEU A 155 12.57 13.93 -1.43
N MET A 156 12.06 15.12 -1.71
CA MET A 156 12.79 16.12 -2.51
C MET A 156 14.07 16.58 -1.81
N ALA A 157 14.10 16.71 -0.48
CA ALA A 157 15.31 17.05 0.27
C ALA A 157 16.37 15.93 0.19
N ALA A 158 15.96 14.67 0.33
CA ALA A 158 16.84 13.51 0.16
C ALA A 158 17.39 13.41 -1.27
N LEU A 159 16.57 13.67 -2.29
CA LEU A 159 17.01 13.66 -3.70
C LEU A 159 17.97 14.81 -4.04
N ASN A 160 17.71 16.03 -3.55
CA ASN A 160 18.58 17.19 -3.82
C ASN A 160 19.96 17.05 -3.13
N SER A 161 20.01 16.49 -1.93
CA SER A 161 21.28 16.18 -1.25
C SER A 161 22.05 15.04 -1.94
N SER A 162 21.35 14.00 -2.41
CA SER A 162 21.95 12.83 -3.09
C SER A 162 22.61 13.15 -4.43
N ILE A 163 22.19 14.21 -5.15
CA ILE A 163 22.82 14.59 -6.43
C ILE A 163 24.05 15.50 -6.28
N ALA A 164 24.40 15.91 -5.06
CA ALA A 164 25.59 16.72 -4.81
C ALA A 164 26.89 15.89 -4.99
N PRO A 165 28.05 16.53 -5.26
CA PRO A 165 29.34 15.84 -5.23
C PRO A 165 29.61 15.25 -3.84
N GLY A 166 29.75 13.92 -3.76
CA GLY A 166 29.88 13.18 -2.50
C GLY A 166 28.57 12.91 -1.76
N GLY A 167 27.43 13.33 -2.30
CA GLY A 167 26.10 13.01 -1.77
C GLY A 167 25.67 11.56 -2.06
N SER A 168 24.83 11.02 -1.18
CA SER A 168 24.22 9.69 -1.31
C SER A 168 22.87 9.62 -0.58
N GLY A 169 21.96 8.82 -1.11
CA GLY A 169 20.76 8.34 -0.43
C GLY A 169 20.85 6.83 -0.19
N THR A 170 19.76 6.22 0.27
CA THR A 170 19.66 4.77 0.50
C THR A 170 18.65 4.16 -0.47
N ASP A 171 18.88 2.93 -0.94
CA ASP A 171 17.85 2.13 -1.61
C ASP A 171 17.07 1.22 -0.65
N LYS A 172 16.01 0.57 -1.15
CA LYS A 172 15.19 -0.40 -0.41
C LYS A 172 15.99 -1.57 0.21
N ASP A 173 17.24 -1.77 -0.21
CA ASP A 173 18.12 -2.86 0.25
C ASP A 173 19.19 -2.36 1.22
N GLY A 174 19.12 -1.09 1.65
CA GLY A 174 20.05 -0.48 2.61
C GLY A 174 21.35 0.02 1.98
N ASN A 175 21.50 -0.03 0.65
CA ASN A 175 22.76 0.32 -0.01
C ASN A 175 22.85 1.82 -0.27
N ALA A 176 24.06 2.38 -0.16
CA ALA A 176 24.33 3.77 -0.48
C ALA A 176 24.26 4.01 -2.00
N VAL A 177 23.24 4.74 -2.44
CA VAL A 177 23.03 5.16 -3.82
C VAL A 177 23.63 6.55 -4.03
N SER A 178 24.61 6.67 -4.92
CA SER A 178 25.29 7.93 -5.23
C SER A 178 25.08 8.37 -6.70
N PRO A 179 23.95 9.04 -7.03
CA PRO A 179 23.65 9.48 -8.39
C PRO A 179 24.76 10.29 -9.07
N TYR A 180 25.45 11.16 -8.31
CA TYR A 180 26.59 11.94 -8.83
C TYR A 180 27.75 11.05 -9.30
N ALA A 181 28.22 10.15 -8.42
CA ALA A 181 29.33 9.26 -8.72
C ALA A 181 29.00 8.26 -9.83
N ALA A 182 27.76 7.76 -9.88
CA ALA A 182 27.30 6.89 -10.95
C ALA A 182 27.27 7.62 -12.31
N ALA A 183 26.77 8.86 -12.35
CA ALA A 183 26.74 9.69 -13.55
C ALA A 183 28.15 10.05 -14.06
N GLU A 184 29.07 10.40 -13.15
CA GLU A 184 30.46 10.71 -13.52
C GLU A 184 31.18 9.46 -14.07
N ASN A 185 30.95 8.29 -13.48
CA ASN A 185 31.46 7.01 -13.98
C ASN A 185 30.86 6.62 -15.34
N ALA A 186 29.56 6.85 -15.56
CA ALA A 186 28.91 6.62 -16.85
C ALA A 186 29.48 7.52 -17.95
N TYR A 187 29.69 8.81 -17.64
CA TYR A 187 30.34 9.79 -18.53
C TYR A 187 31.75 9.34 -18.92
N LYS A 188 32.58 8.97 -17.95
CA LYS A 188 33.96 8.48 -18.15
C LYS A 188 34.00 7.20 -18.99
N LYS A 189 33.06 6.28 -18.80
CA LYS A 189 32.95 5.02 -19.57
C LYS A 189 32.48 5.21 -21.01
N ALA A 190 31.67 6.24 -21.28
CA ALA A 190 31.14 6.53 -22.62
C ALA A 190 32.15 7.21 -23.57
N GLN A 191 33.37 7.52 -23.10
CA GLN A 191 34.39 8.24 -23.87
C GLN A 191 35.10 7.35 -24.91
N VAL A 192 34.42 7.09 -26.04
CA VAL A 192 34.98 6.32 -27.19
C VAL A 192 35.89 7.21 -28.03
N ARG A 193 37.19 7.21 -27.71
CA ARG A 193 38.26 8.06 -28.28
C ARG A 193 38.54 7.79 -29.77
N MET A 194 37.61 8.13 -30.66
CA MET A 194 37.67 7.74 -32.07
C MET A 194 38.67 8.53 -32.95
N ALA A 195 38.97 9.80 -32.64
CA ALA A 195 39.73 10.65 -33.56
C ALA A 195 40.51 11.85 -32.97
N GLY A 196 40.55 12.07 -31.65
CA GLY A 196 41.27 13.24 -31.12
C GLY A 196 41.40 13.30 -29.60
N ALA A 197 42.28 14.20 -29.14
CA ALA A 197 42.52 14.50 -27.73
C ALA A 197 41.40 15.37 -27.12
N ALA A 198 40.17 14.85 -27.14
CA ALA A 198 39.11 15.30 -26.27
C ALA A 198 39.30 14.68 -24.88
N SER A 199 38.99 15.42 -23.82
CA SER A 199 39.06 14.93 -22.43
C SER A 199 37.99 15.57 -21.56
N TYR A 200 37.43 14.78 -20.66
CA TYR A 200 36.59 15.28 -19.56
C TYR A 200 37.43 16.16 -18.63
N GLN A 201 36.92 17.36 -18.29
CA GLN A 201 37.50 18.14 -17.20
C GLN A 201 37.03 17.57 -15.86
N ALA A 202 37.94 16.97 -15.09
CA ALA A 202 37.64 16.42 -13.76
C ALA A 202 36.94 17.45 -12.86
N GLY A 203 35.90 17.03 -12.14
CA GLY A 203 35.09 17.91 -11.29
C GLY A 203 34.17 18.89 -12.03
N SER A 204 34.13 18.88 -13.37
CA SER A 204 33.22 19.76 -14.13
C SER A 204 31.79 19.24 -14.27
N LEU A 205 31.49 18.02 -13.78
CA LEU A 205 30.13 17.49 -13.79
C LEU A 205 29.30 18.21 -12.73
N GLN A 206 28.14 18.71 -13.14
CA GLN A 206 27.10 19.27 -12.28
C GLN A 206 25.78 18.56 -12.58
N LEU A 207 25.08 18.15 -11.52
CA LEU A 207 23.70 17.69 -11.59
C LEU A 207 22.78 18.77 -11.01
N SER A 208 21.56 18.86 -11.53
CA SER A 208 20.54 19.79 -11.03
C SER A 208 19.14 19.21 -11.29
N LEU A 209 18.20 19.48 -10.38
CA LEU A 209 16.82 19.00 -10.50
C LEU A 209 15.89 20.13 -10.97
N GLY A 210 14.92 19.77 -11.79
CA GLY A 210 13.93 20.70 -12.34
C GLY A 210 12.68 20.00 -12.86
N SER A 211 11.97 20.70 -13.75
CA SER A 211 10.71 20.29 -14.36
C SER A 211 10.75 20.39 -15.89
N VAL A 212 9.69 19.93 -16.57
CA VAL A 212 9.53 20.05 -18.03
C VAL A 212 8.40 21.01 -18.38
N GLN A 213 8.70 22.06 -19.14
CA GLN A 213 7.72 22.98 -19.69
C GLN A 213 6.74 22.25 -20.62
N GLY A 214 5.44 22.43 -20.37
CA GLY A 214 4.36 21.73 -21.07
C GLY A 214 4.09 20.31 -20.58
N GLY A 215 4.83 19.85 -19.56
CA GLY A 215 4.63 18.57 -18.87
C GLY A 215 4.94 17.33 -19.70
N LEU A 216 4.96 16.19 -19.02
CA LEU A 216 5.06 14.85 -19.60
C LEU A 216 4.01 13.93 -18.96
N ALA A 217 3.62 12.85 -19.65
CA ALA A 217 2.70 11.86 -19.09
C ALA A 217 3.32 11.21 -17.85
N THR A 218 2.51 11.01 -16.81
CA THR A 218 2.90 10.29 -15.59
C THR A 218 2.54 8.81 -15.69
N ASN A 219 3.04 8.03 -14.74
CA ASN A 219 2.62 6.65 -14.49
C ASN A 219 1.26 6.53 -13.76
N ILE A 220 0.50 7.63 -13.60
CA ILE A 220 -0.74 7.66 -12.81
C ILE A 220 -1.96 7.85 -13.72
N PRO A 221 -2.89 6.88 -13.78
CA PRO A 221 -4.11 7.00 -14.57
C PRO A 221 -5.05 8.05 -13.96
N THR A 222 -5.92 8.61 -14.79
CA THR A 222 -7.09 9.37 -14.33
C THR A 222 -8.14 8.45 -13.71
N PRO A 223 -8.92 8.91 -12.71
CA PRO A 223 -9.98 8.13 -12.04
C PRO A 223 -10.90 7.38 -13.00
N THR A 224 -11.19 6.12 -12.69
CA THR A 224 -12.20 5.31 -13.36
C THR A 224 -13.53 5.37 -12.61
N GLY A 225 -14.64 5.15 -13.30
CA GLY A 225 -15.98 5.18 -12.69
C GLY A 225 -16.48 6.57 -12.27
N TRP A 226 -15.67 7.62 -12.37
CA TRP A 226 -16.06 9.00 -12.06
C TRP A 226 -16.86 9.61 -13.21
N GLY A 227 -17.92 10.37 -12.88
CA GLY A 227 -18.76 11.07 -13.86
C GLY A 227 -18.18 12.39 -14.40
N GLY A 228 -17.12 12.91 -13.75
CA GLY A 228 -16.41 14.12 -14.18
C GLY A 228 -15.28 13.83 -15.18
N SER A 229 -14.59 14.90 -15.60
CA SER A 229 -13.37 14.78 -16.42
C SER A 229 -12.41 15.94 -16.17
N PHE A 230 -11.11 15.67 -16.27
CA PHE A 230 -10.08 16.72 -16.23
C PHE A 230 -9.81 17.26 -17.64
N PRO A 231 -9.44 18.55 -17.79
CA PRO A 231 -9.10 19.13 -19.08
C PRO A 231 -8.02 18.35 -19.86
N SER A 232 -8.08 18.38 -21.19
CA SER A 232 -7.07 17.75 -22.06
C SER A 232 -5.68 18.40 -21.97
N SER A 233 -5.58 19.60 -21.39
CA SER A 233 -4.33 20.22 -20.97
C SER A 233 -3.75 19.57 -19.71
N ALA A 234 -4.59 19.08 -18.80
CA ALA A 234 -4.22 18.46 -17.53
C ALA A 234 -3.86 16.96 -17.64
N THR A 235 -4.14 16.34 -18.79
CA THR A 235 -4.00 14.91 -19.04
C THR A 235 -3.20 14.60 -20.33
N ILE A 236 -2.72 13.36 -20.44
CA ILE A 236 -2.17 12.76 -21.67
C ILE A 236 -2.52 11.27 -21.65
N ALA A 237 -3.17 10.73 -22.68
CA ALA A 237 -3.44 9.30 -22.85
C ALA A 237 -4.00 8.61 -21.58
N ASN A 238 -5.05 9.19 -21.00
CA ASN A 238 -5.72 8.75 -19.76
C ASN A 238 -4.83 8.72 -18.51
N HIS A 239 -3.71 9.43 -18.53
CA HIS A 239 -2.82 9.65 -17.38
C HIS A 239 -2.72 11.14 -17.06
N TYR A 240 -2.38 11.48 -15.82
CA TYR A 240 -2.14 12.87 -15.43
C TYR A 240 -0.90 13.45 -16.12
N ARG A 241 -0.90 14.76 -16.36
CA ARG A 241 0.26 15.49 -16.88
C ARG A 241 1.10 16.03 -15.72
N SER A 242 2.37 15.65 -15.67
CA SER A 242 3.34 16.21 -14.71
C SER A 242 3.51 17.73 -14.89
N TYR A 243 3.87 18.42 -13.80
CA TYR A 243 4.14 19.87 -13.79
C TYR A 243 2.99 20.74 -14.31
N THR A 244 1.76 20.26 -14.14
CA THR A 244 0.53 20.92 -14.57
C THR A 244 -0.44 20.92 -13.38
N PRO A 245 -1.11 22.05 -13.08
CA PRO A 245 -2.02 22.11 -11.94
C PRO A 245 -3.31 21.35 -12.25
N ILE A 246 -3.59 20.34 -11.44
CA ILE A 246 -4.84 19.57 -11.46
C ILE A 246 -5.76 20.18 -10.41
N ASN A 247 -6.72 21.00 -10.85
CA ASN A 247 -7.60 21.72 -9.94
C ASN A 247 -8.91 20.95 -9.70
N TYR A 248 -9.29 20.78 -8.43
CA TYR A 248 -10.56 20.20 -8.01
C TYR A 248 -11.01 20.83 -6.69
N ASP A 249 -12.29 21.20 -6.56
CA ASP A 249 -12.91 21.77 -5.34
C ASP A 249 -12.01 22.77 -4.56
N GLY A 250 -11.54 23.80 -5.27
CA GLY A 250 -10.66 24.86 -4.74
C GLY A 250 -9.21 24.47 -4.45
N ARG A 251 -8.83 23.19 -4.62
CA ARG A 251 -7.49 22.63 -4.35
C ARG A 251 -6.74 22.30 -5.63
N THR A 252 -5.42 22.14 -5.53
CA THR A 252 -4.52 21.90 -6.66
C THR A 252 -3.52 20.81 -6.35
N TRP A 253 -3.57 19.72 -7.11
CA TRP A 253 -2.58 18.65 -7.11
C TRP A 253 -1.59 18.86 -8.26
N VAL A 254 -0.32 18.53 -8.05
CA VAL A 254 0.75 18.66 -9.06
C VAL A 254 1.57 17.38 -9.08
N PHE A 255 1.57 16.68 -10.21
CA PHE A 255 2.34 15.43 -10.33
C PHE A 255 3.80 15.67 -10.73
N ALA A 256 4.69 14.84 -10.18
CA ALA A 256 6.11 14.83 -10.49
C ALA A 256 6.38 14.24 -11.88
N GLY A 257 7.50 14.66 -12.51
CA GLY A 257 7.96 14.15 -13.79
C GLY A 257 8.55 12.75 -13.65
N ILE A 258 7.69 11.74 -13.56
CA ILE A 258 8.03 10.32 -13.42
C ILE A 258 7.12 9.52 -14.36
N GLY A 259 7.67 8.61 -15.15
CA GLY A 259 6.92 7.78 -16.11
C GLY A 259 7.50 6.36 -16.19
N ASP A 260 7.02 5.55 -17.12
CA ASP A 260 7.25 4.08 -17.08
C ASP A 260 8.67 3.64 -17.52
N SER A 261 9.51 4.59 -17.96
CA SER A 261 10.87 4.32 -18.43
C SER A 261 11.78 5.55 -18.33
N VAL A 262 13.06 5.32 -18.01
CA VAL A 262 14.08 6.38 -17.92
C VAL A 262 14.40 6.84 -19.34
N LYS A 263 14.14 8.11 -19.65
CA LYS A 263 14.24 8.65 -21.01
C LYS A 263 14.80 10.06 -21.04
N LEU A 264 15.46 10.40 -22.15
CA LEU A 264 15.98 11.74 -22.39
C LEU A 264 14.85 12.76 -22.58
N VAL A 265 15.09 13.99 -22.12
CA VAL A 265 14.20 15.13 -22.23
C VAL A 265 14.92 16.25 -22.99
N ASP A 266 14.21 16.96 -23.87
CA ASP A 266 14.74 18.13 -24.56
C ASP A 266 15.15 19.21 -23.53
N ASN A 267 16.45 19.51 -23.47
CA ASN A 267 17.02 20.53 -22.60
C ASN A 267 16.40 21.93 -22.83
N LYS A 268 15.84 22.21 -24.02
CA LYS A 268 15.11 23.47 -24.27
C LYS A 268 13.78 23.57 -23.50
N LYS A 269 13.24 22.43 -23.05
CA LYS A 269 12.01 22.36 -22.22
C LYS A 269 12.31 22.17 -20.74
N TRP A 270 13.56 21.90 -20.36
CA TRP A 270 13.93 21.81 -18.95
C TRP A 270 13.94 23.21 -18.33
N VAL A 271 13.31 23.35 -17.17
CA VAL A 271 13.34 24.58 -16.37
C VAL A 271 13.62 24.26 -14.91
N ALA A 272 14.34 25.15 -14.21
CA ALA A 272 14.68 24.95 -12.80
C ALA A 272 13.46 25.04 -11.87
N SER A 273 12.41 25.73 -12.30
CA SER A 273 11.08 25.81 -11.70
C SER A 273 10.05 26.08 -12.79
N SER A 274 8.87 25.46 -12.72
CA SER A 274 7.73 25.85 -13.57
C SER A 274 7.00 27.06 -12.97
N SER A 275 6.62 28.03 -13.80
CA SER A 275 5.77 29.15 -13.38
C SER A 275 4.30 28.73 -13.23
N GLY A 276 3.59 29.34 -12.28
CA GLY A 276 2.14 29.12 -12.09
C GLY A 276 1.74 27.84 -11.35
N LEU A 277 2.69 27.11 -10.76
CA LEU A 277 2.39 26.00 -9.84
C LEU A 277 2.46 26.50 -8.38
N PRO A 278 1.55 26.06 -7.49
CA PRO A 278 1.61 26.41 -6.06
C PRO A 278 2.77 25.73 -5.34
N TRP A 279 3.14 24.53 -5.79
CA TRP A 279 4.28 23.73 -5.32
C TRP A 279 4.73 22.79 -6.46
N GLN A 280 5.92 22.18 -6.35
CA GLN A 280 6.48 21.35 -7.43
C GLN A 280 7.51 20.32 -6.90
N HIS A 281 7.46 19.10 -7.44
CA HIS A 281 8.43 18.04 -7.13
C HIS A 281 9.48 17.95 -8.25
N LYS A 282 10.67 18.48 -8.01
CA LYS A 282 11.75 18.57 -8.98
C LYS A 282 12.43 17.21 -9.15
N THR A 283 12.05 16.47 -10.19
CA THR A 283 12.55 15.09 -10.41
C THR A 283 13.28 14.92 -11.73
N VAL A 284 13.21 15.89 -12.66
CA VAL A 284 13.89 15.81 -13.96
C VAL A 284 15.33 16.26 -13.79
N VAL A 285 16.25 15.32 -13.97
CA VAL A 285 17.69 15.57 -13.84
C VAL A 285 18.18 16.30 -15.07
N ARG A 286 18.94 17.38 -14.86
CA ARG A 286 19.81 17.99 -15.87
C ARG A 286 21.27 17.77 -15.45
N ALA A 287 22.00 17.06 -16.30
CA ALA A 287 23.44 16.91 -16.19
C ALA A 287 24.14 17.93 -17.10
N GLU A 288 25.20 18.54 -16.59
CA GLU A 288 26.06 19.49 -17.31
C GLU A 288 27.53 19.16 -17.06
N ALA A 289 28.39 19.18 -18.08
CA ALA A 289 29.82 18.96 -17.93
C ALA A 289 30.65 19.64 -19.02
N VAL A 290 31.95 19.86 -18.75
CA VAL A 290 32.90 20.52 -19.67
C VAL A 290 33.86 19.51 -20.29
N HIS A 291 33.91 19.51 -21.62
CA HIS A 291 34.94 18.82 -22.39
C HIS A 291 36.03 19.80 -22.84
N ASN A 292 37.29 19.46 -22.55
CA ASN A 292 38.44 20.07 -23.21
C ASN A 292 38.65 19.38 -24.57
N VAL A 293 38.75 20.14 -25.66
CA VAL A 293 39.07 19.63 -27.00
C VAL A 293 40.31 20.33 -27.51
N ASN A 294 41.41 19.59 -27.71
CA ASN A 294 42.60 20.12 -28.37
C ASN A 294 42.40 20.13 -29.89
N ASN A 295 42.31 21.34 -30.45
CA ASN A 295 42.26 21.61 -31.88
C ASN A 295 43.58 22.28 -32.31
N ASN A 296 44.52 21.47 -32.82
CA ASN A 296 45.83 21.89 -33.33
C ASN A 296 46.62 22.83 -32.39
N GLY A 297 46.64 22.52 -31.09
CA GLY A 297 47.36 23.29 -30.06
C GLY A 297 46.50 24.31 -29.32
N SER A 298 45.31 24.63 -29.81
CA SER A 298 44.30 25.42 -29.07
C SER A 298 43.40 24.49 -28.27
N ASN A 299 43.41 24.63 -26.94
CA ASN A 299 42.47 23.92 -26.06
C ASN A 299 41.16 24.71 -25.97
N GLN A 300 40.07 24.16 -26.50
CA GLN A 300 38.73 24.75 -26.40
C GLN A 300 37.90 24.02 -25.34
N GLN A 301 37.32 24.76 -24.40
CA GLN A 301 36.34 24.24 -23.45
C GLN A 301 34.95 24.29 -24.08
N LEU A 302 34.27 23.14 -24.11
CA LEU A 302 32.96 22.98 -24.71
C LEU A 302 32.01 22.31 -23.72
N LYS A 303 31.09 23.13 -23.19
CA LYS A 303 30.04 22.75 -22.24
C LYS A 303 28.94 21.94 -22.93
N THR A 304 28.59 20.80 -22.35
CA THR A 304 27.59 19.85 -22.85
C THR A 304 26.53 19.61 -21.78
N ILE A 305 25.27 19.55 -22.19
CA ILE A 305 24.10 19.43 -21.30
C ILE A 305 23.14 18.37 -21.86
N ALA A 306 22.60 17.52 -20.99
CA ALA A 306 21.47 16.65 -21.30
C ALA A 306 20.53 16.54 -20.10
N CYS A 307 19.24 16.27 -20.36
CA CYS A 307 18.23 16.09 -19.32
C CYS A 307 17.60 14.70 -19.43
N ALA A 308 17.19 14.13 -18.30
CA ALA A 308 16.56 12.81 -18.23
C ALA A 308 15.41 12.79 -17.20
N GLN A 309 14.34 12.09 -17.55
CA GLN A 309 13.22 11.80 -16.67
C GLN A 309 13.48 10.46 -15.94
N PRO A 310 13.31 10.38 -14.60
CA PRO A 310 13.35 9.12 -13.86
C PRO A 310 12.16 8.21 -14.18
N ALA A 311 12.29 6.93 -13.84
CA ALA A 311 11.24 5.95 -14.03
C ALA A 311 10.49 5.62 -12.73
N SER A 312 9.22 5.23 -12.85
CA SER A 312 8.62 4.22 -11.98
C SER A 312 8.76 2.87 -12.68
N VAL A 313 9.37 1.90 -12.03
CA VAL A 313 9.28 0.49 -12.44
C VAL A 313 7.90 -0.01 -12.01
N PHE A 314 7.11 -0.55 -12.93
CA PHE A 314 5.76 -1.02 -12.61
C PHE A 314 5.82 -2.40 -11.92
N ASP A 315 5.99 -2.38 -10.59
CA ASP A 315 5.72 -3.54 -9.75
C ASP A 315 4.20 -3.72 -9.55
N PRO A 316 3.66 -4.94 -9.44
CA PRO A 316 2.24 -5.13 -9.20
C PRO A 316 1.88 -4.62 -7.79
N LYS A 317 1.37 -3.38 -7.69
CA LYS A 317 0.99 -2.71 -6.41
C LYS A 317 0.28 -3.66 -5.43
N PRO A 318 0.51 -3.54 -4.10
CA PRO A 318 -0.03 -4.46 -3.09
C PRO A 318 -1.53 -4.70 -3.25
N ALA A 319 -1.97 -5.89 -2.87
CA ALA A 319 -3.39 -6.15 -2.71
C ALA A 319 -3.94 -5.20 -1.63
N PRO A 320 -5.02 -4.44 -1.87
CA PRO A 320 -5.52 -3.45 -0.91
C PRO A 320 -5.98 -4.06 0.41
N GLY A 321 -6.25 -5.37 0.41
CA GLY A 321 -6.87 -6.08 1.51
C GLY A 321 -8.39 -5.95 1.49
N ALA A 322 -9.01 -6.31 2.61
CA ALA A 322 -10.45 -6.33 2.78
C ALA A 322 -10.90 -5.47 3.96
N LEU A 323 -12.07 -4.87 3.77
CA LEU A 323 -12.94 -4.40 4.83
C LEU A 323 -13.90 -5.55 5.16
N VAL A 324 -13.93 -5.93 6.43
CA VAL A 324 -14.90 -6.85 7.00
C VAL A 324 -15.87 -6.02 7.83
N ILE A 325 -17.17 -6.24 7.62
CA ILE A 325 -18.23 -5.71 8.48
C ILE A 325 -18.95 -6.93 9.04
N SER A 326 -18.74 -7.19 10.32
CA SER A 326 -19.15 -8.42 10.99
C SER A 326 -20.24 -8.17 12.05
N PHE A 327 -21.24 -9.04 12.02
CA PHE A 327 -22.38 -9.08 12.92
C PHE A 327 -22.48 -10.51 13.49
N PRO A 328 -21.58 -10.91 14.42
CA PRO A 328 -21.47 -12.30 14.85
C PRO A 328 -22.71 -12.79 15.63
N ASP A 329 -23.43 -11.86 16.27
CA ASP A 329 -24.67 -12.12 17.02
C ASP A 329 -25.94 -11.74 16.21
N GLY A 330 -25.78 -11.52 14.89
CA GLY A 330 -26.82 -11.15 13.93
C GLY A 330 -26.87 -9.66 13.57
N ILE A 331 -27.36 -9.36 12.36
CA ILE A 331 -27.54 -7.97 11.89
C ILE A 331 -28.59 -7.25 12.75
N PRO A 332 -28.33 -6.00 13.19
CA PRO A 332 -29.33 -5.12 13.81
C PRO A 332 -30.63 -5.03 12.99
N ASP A 333 -31.75 -5.44 13.60
CA ASP A 333 -33.10 -5.53 13.02
C ASP A 333 -34.12 -4.59 13.70
N GLY A 334 -33.68 -3.76 14.65
CA GLY A 334 -34.51 -2.81 15.40
C GLY A 334 -34.76 -1.48 14.66
N THR A 335 -35.09 -0.42 15.40
CA THR A 335 -35.26 0.92 14.81
C THR A 335 -33.95 1.47 14.26
N CYS A 336 -32.82 1.03 14.81
CA CYS A 336 -31.47 1.30 14.29
C CYS A 336 -30.92 0.10 13.50
N SER A 337 -31.68 -0.35 12.49
CA SER A 337 -31.29 -1.47 11.63
C SER A 337 -30.11 -1.12 10.70
N MET A 338 -29.19 -2.06 10.49
CA MET A 338 -27.98 -1.87 9.68
C MET A 338 -28.00 -2.73 8.43
N ASN A 339 -28.43 -2.18 7.29
CA ASN A 339 -28.67 -2.96 6.06
C ASN A 339 -27.62 -2.72 4.97
N ARG A 340 -26.76 -1.70 5.10
CA ARG A 340 -25.72 -1.29 4.13
C ARG A 340 -24.69 -0.39 4.82
N ILE A 341 -23.54 -0.14 4.18
CA ILE A 341 -22.48 0.71 4.76
C ILE A 341 -22.95 2.16 5.01
N LEU A 342 -23.84 2.73 4.18
CA LEU A 342 -24.35 4.09 4.42
C LEU A 342 -25.16 4.21 5.73
N ASP A 343 -25.74 3.12 6.25
CA ASP A 343 -26.43 3.14 7.53
C ASP A 343 -25.43 3.28 8.70
N LEU A 344 -24.16 2.87 8.50
CA LEU A 344 -23.06 3.08 9.46
C LEU A 344 -22.68 4.56 9.65
N TYR A 345 -23.14 5.45 8.76
CA TYR A 345 -22.94 6.90 8.89
C TYR A 345 -24.24 7.62 9.34
N GLY A 346 -25.25 6.86 9.76
CA GLY A 346 -26.56 7.37 10.15
C GLY A 346 -26.61 7.98 11.57
N PRO A 347 -27.74 8.62 11.91
CA PRO A 347 -27.94 9.23 13.24
C PRO A 347 -27.82 8.21 14.37
N CYS A 348 -28.23 6.96 14.15
CA CYS A 348 -28.13 5.88 15.14
C CYS A 348 -26.70 5.58 15.66
N LEU A 349 -25.65 5.98 14.95
CA LEU A 349 -24.25 5.89 15.42
C LEU A 349 -23.61 7.27 15.62
N SER A 350 -24.37 8.35 15.40
CA SER A 350 -23.95 9.75 15.61
C SER A 350 -24.49 10.30 16.93
N ASP A 351 -25.66 9.82 17.37
CA ASP A 351 -26.39 10.20 18.58
C ASP A 351 -26.20 9.15 19.69
N SER A 352 -25.02 8.51 19.78
CA SER A 352 -24.75 7.45 20.78
C SER A 352 -24.67 8.02 22.19
N ASP A 353 -25.20 7.27 23.17
CA ASP A 353 -25.14 7.64 24.61
C ASP A 353 -23.70 7.59 25.18
N ASP A 354 -22.78 6.92 24.46
CA ASP A 354 -21.35 6.80 24.75
C ASP A 354 -20.49 7.39 23.61
N ALA A 355 -19.27 7.81 23.95
CA ALA A 355 -18.25 8.19 22.97
C ALA A 355 -17.53 6.93 22.44
N SER A 356 -16.83 7.03 21.31
CA SER A 356 -15.89 5.98 20.91
C SER A 356 -14.51 6.31 21.46
N ASP A 357 -13.97 5.44 22.29
CA ASP A 357 -12.56 5.50 22.64
C ASP A 357 -11.71 5.03 21.45
N MET A 358 -10.55 5.66 21.26
CA MET A 358 -9.53 5.21 20.32
C MET A 358 -8.30 4.73 21.08
N TYR A 359 -7.95 3.46 20.85
CA TYR A 359 -6.84 2.76 21.46
C TYR A 359 -5.81 2.30 20.43
N PHE A 360 -4.64 1.85 20.92
CA PHE A 360 -3.64 1.11 20.15
C PHE A 360 -2.99 0.00 20.98
N SER A 361 -2.47 -1.04 20.34
CA SER A 361 -1.64 -2.03 21.03
C SER A 361 -0.22 -1.51 21.26
N SER A 362 0.36 -1.80 22.42
CA SER A 362 1.74 -1.47 22.76
C SER A 362 2.52 -2.72 23.18
N GLY A 363 3.70 -2.89 22.57
CA GLY A 363 4.66 -3.95 22.95
C GLY A 363 4.50 -5.26 22.18
N GLY A 364 3.83 -5.25 21.03
CA GLY A 364 3.46 -6.46 20.27
C GLY A 364 1.95 -6.54 19.99
N ASP A 365 1.50 -7.70 19.53
CA ASP A 365 0.10 -7.95 19.19
C ASP A 365 -0.73 -8.31 20.44
N TYR A 366 -1.67 -7.46 20.82
CA TYR A 366 -2.52 -7.69 21.97
C TYR A 366 -3.68 -8.65 21.62
N PRO A 367 -4.00 -9.65 22.49
CA PRO A 367 -3.39 -9.92 23.79
C PRO A 367 -2.31 -11.02 23.78
N THR A 368 -1.94 -11.53 22.59
CA THR A 368 -1.20 -12.79 22.46
C THR A 368 0.31 -12.69 22.64
N ASP A 369 0.93 -11.54 22.31
CA ASP A 369 2.35 -11.32 22.59
C ASP A 369 2.57 -11.00 24.09
N ALA A 370 3.65 -11.52 24.66
CA ALA A 370 3.93 -11.42 26.08
C ALA A 370 4.27 -9.98 26.51
N GLY A 371 3.59 -9.48 27.53
CA GLY A 371 3.78 -8.11 28.05
C GLY A 371 2.96 -7.03 27.34
N THR A 372 2.14 -7.38 26.35
CA THR A 372 1.29 -6.42 25.62
C THR A 372 0.20 -5.79 26.47
N THR A 373 -0.10 -4.52 26.16
CA THR A 373 -1.20 -3.73 26.73
C THR A 373 -1.89 -2.90 25.65
N ILE A 374 -3.21 -2.73 25.77
CA ILE A 374 -3.95 -1.69 25.05
C ILE A 374 -3.73 -0.33 25.75
N VAL A 375 -3.56 0.74 24.97
CA VAL A 375 -3.30 2.11 25.46
C VAL A 375 -4.20 3.10 24.72
N ALA A 376 -4.80 4.06 25.43
CA ALA A 376 -5.68 5.07 24.85
C ALA A 376 -4.90 6.19 24.13
N ASP A 377 -5.45 6.69 23.02
CA ASP A 377 -4.89 7.71 22.13
C ASP A 377 -6.00 8.68 21.64
N ASN A 378 -6.99 8.98 22.46
CA ASN A 378 -8.07 9.93 22.14
C ASN A 378 -7.54 11.35 21.79
N SER A 379 -6.27 11.63 22.12
CA SER A 379 -5.48 12.78 21.65
C SER A 379 -5.25 12.83 20.13
N SER A 380 -5.24 11.68 19.45
CA SER A 380 -4.99 11.57 18.01
C SER A 380 -6.29 11.34 17.22
N TRP A 381 -7.46 11.65 17.80
CA TRP A 381 -8.77 11.47 17.14
C TRP A 381 -8.77 12.17 15.77
N PRO A 382 -9.15 11.51 14.66
CA PRO A 382 -8.87 12.02 13.31
C PRO A 382 -9.71 13.23 12.91
N PHE A 383 -10.75 13.55 13.66
CA PHE A 383 -11.69 14.63 13.36
C PHE A 383 -11.62 15.73 14.43
N PRO A 384 -10.86 16.83 14.20
CA PRO A 384 -10.70 17.90 15.20
C PRO A 384 -11.98 18.70 15.49
N TYR A 385 -13.07 18.43 14.77
CA TYR A 385 -14.40 19.01 14.98
C TYR A 385 -15.39 18.02 15.63
N ASP A 386 -15.04 16.74 15.70
CA ASP A 386 -15.86 15.72 16.33
C ASP A 386 -15.52 15.63 17.82
N THR A 387 -16.15 16.51 18.59
CA THR A 387 -15.97 16.55 20.06
C THR A 387 -16.70 15.43 20.79
N LEU A 388 -17.43 14.57 20.09
CA LEU A 388 -18.19 13.44 20.66
C LEU A 388 -17.57 12.07 20.32
N GLN A 389 -16.63 12.02 19.37
CA GLN A 389 -15.91 10.83 18.92
C GLN A 389 -16.89 9.72 18.50
N THR A 390 -17.82 10.04 17.60
CA THR A 390 -19.01 9.20 17.36
C THR A 390 -18.68 7.86 16.68
N GLY A 391 -19.47 6.83 16.98
CA GLY A 391 -19.31 5.50 16.35
C GLY A 391 -19.46 5.54 14.82
N ALA A 392 -20.26 6.48 14.31
CA ALA A 392 -20.38 6.77 12.89
C ALA A 392 -19.05 7.23 12.29
N ASN A 393 -18.35 8.12 12.98
CA ASN A 393 -17.05 8.63 12.56
C ASN A 393 -15.94 7.58 12.70
N ALA A 394 -15.98 6.74 13.74
CA ALA A 394 -15.13 5.54 13.84
C ALA A 394 -15.31 4.62 12.62
N CYS A 395 -16.56 4.38 12.19
CA CYS A 395 -16.86 3.64 10.96
C CYS A 395 -16.33 4.34 9.70
N LYS A 396 -16.50 5.66 9.56
CA LYS A 396 -15.97 6.44 8.43
C LYS A 396 -14.44 6.29 8.30
N ILE A 397 -13.71 6.31 9.41
CA ILE A 397 -12.24 6.18 9.43
C ILE A 397 -11.82 4.83 8.85
N ALA A 398 -12.36 3.72 9.34
CA ALA A 398 -12.00 2.39 8.87
C ALA A 398 -12.41 2.12 7.41
N VAL A 399 -13.55 2.65 6.95
CA VAL A 399 -13.92 2.54 5.53
C VAL A 399 -12.98 3.38 4.64
N TYR A 400 -12.61 4.59 5.10
CA TYR A 400 -11.65 5.47 4.43
C TYR A 400 -10.26 4.82 4.29
N ASP A 401 -9.67 4.38 5.40
CA ASP A 401 -8.32 3.81 5.42
C ASP A 401 -8.23 2.51 4.62
N TRP A 402 -9.32 1.71 4.56
CA TRP A 402 -9.40 0.57 3.63
C TRP A 402 -9.40 1.00 2.15
N TYR A 403 -10.26 1.93 1.72
CA TYR A 403 -10.31 2.28 0.29
C TYR A 403 -9.07 3.07 -0.16
N LYS A 404 -8.48 3.88 0.72
CA LYS A 404 -7.19 4.56 0.50
C LYS A 404 -6.08 3.58 0.08
N ARG A 405 -6.05 2.36 0.65
CA ARG A 405 -5.07 1.32 0.27
C ARG A 405 -5.25 0.75 -1.14
N ALA A 406 -6.38 0.96 -1.80
CA ALA A 406 -6.50 0.68 -3.23
C ALA A 406 -5.75 1.70 -4.10
N GLY A 407 -5.52 2.89 -3.54
CA GLY A 407 -4.83 4.00 -4.18
C GLY A 407 -5.40 4.32 -5.55
N THR A 408 -4.52 4.77 -6.45
CA THR A 408 -4.82 5.18 -7.83
C THR A 408 -5.46 4.12 -8.75
N LYS A 409 -5.93 2.98 -8.22
CA LYS A 409 -6.71 1.98 -8.94
C LYS A 409 -8.21 2.05 -8.66
N ALA A 410 -8.66 2.59 -7.52
CA ALA A 410 -10.07 2.47 -7.12
C ALA A 410 -11.03 3.10 -8.13
N SER A 411 -12.08 2.36 -8.49
CA SER A 411 -13.17 2.86 -9.33
C SER A 411 -14.15 3.65 -8.48
N VAL A 412 -14.30 4.95 -8.75
CA VAL A 412 -15.10 5.88 -7.93
C VAL A 412 -16.55 5.39 -7.81
N SER A 413 -17.18 5.03 -8.92
CA SER A 413 -18.55 4.49 -8.88
C SER A 413 -18.64 3.14 -8.18
N ALA A 414 -17.58 2.31 -8.15
CA ALA A 414 -17.62 1.05 -7.42
C ALA A 414 -17.58 1.28 -5.90
N VAL A 415 -16.76 2.23 -5.42
CA VAL A 415 -16.72 2.62 -4.00
C VAL A 415 -17.98 3.36 -3.58
N VAL A 416 -18.56 4.22 -4.43
CA VAL A 416 -19.85 4.88 -4.17
C VAL A 416 -21.01 3.86 -4.15
N ASN A 417 -21.09 2.96 -5.13
CA ASN A 417 -22.14 1.94 -5.18
C ASN A 417 -22.06 0.95 -4.02
N MET A 418 -20.85 0.64 -3.53
CA MET A 418 -20.64 -0.16 -2.31
C MET A 418 -21.44 0.41 -1.12
N HIS A 419 -21.43 1.74 -0.92
CA HIS A 419 -22.11 2.36 0.21
C HIS A 419 -23.63 2.15 0.20
N SER A 420 -24.22 2.03 -0.99
CA SER A 420 -25.65 1.73 -1.19
C SER A 420 -25.95 0.23 -1.37
N THR A 421 -24.95 -0.64 -1.35
CA THR A 421 -25.14 -2.10 -1.53
C THR A 421 -25.65 -2.71 -0.24
N ALA A 422 -26.78 -3.41 -0.33
CA ALA A 422 -27.37 -4.09 0.82
C ALA A 422 -26.56 -5.32 1.24
N PHE A 423 -26.36 -5.49 2.55
CA PHE A 423 -25.80 -6.70 3.15
C PHE A 423 -26.72 -7.90 2.89
N ASN A 424 -26.14 -9.09 2.67
CA ASN A 424 -26.92 -10.31 2.51
C ASN A 424 -27.26 -10.90 3.88
N GLN A 425 -28.51 -11.30 4.02
CA GLN A 425 -28.98 -11.92 5.24
C GLN A 425 -28.43 -13.36 5.40
N PRO A 426 -28.06 -13.78 6.63
CA PRO A 426 -27.52 -15.12 6.87
C PRO A 426 -28.54 -16.21 6.51
N THR A 427 -28.03 -17.36 6.07
CA THR A 427 -28.86 -18.53 5.74
C THR A 427 -28.36 -19.73 6.54
N PRO A 428 -29.14 -20.25 7.53
CA PRO A 428 -30.45 -19.76 7.98
C PRO A 428 -30.37 -18.39 8.67
N LEU A 429 -31.49 -17.67 8.74
CA LEU A 429 -31.60 -16.36 9.43
C LEU A 429 -31.38 -16.47 10.95
N LYS A 430 -31.73 -17.62 11.52
CA LYS A 430 -31.68 -17.91 12.95
C LYS A 430 -31.10 -19.30 13.19
N VAL A 431 -30.42 -19.48 14.32
CA VAL A 431 -29.86 -20.76 14.78
C VAL A 431 -30.41 -21.14 16.16
N GLN A 432 -30.41 -22.44 16.46
CA GLN A 432 -30.87 -22.96 17.76
C GLN A 432 -29.76 -22.82 18.80
N TRP A 433 -30.10 -22.27 19.97
CA TRP A 433 -29.15 -22.08 21.06
C TRP A 433 -29.76 -22.44 22.42
N PRO A 434 -29.10 -23.25 23.28
CA PRO A 434 -27.87 -24.00 23.01
C PRO A 434 -28.09 -25.16 22.01
N PRO A 435 -27.07 -25.56 21.23
CA PRO A 435 -27.21 -26.55 20.15
C PRO A 435 -27.40 -27.95 20.72
N GLY A 436 -28.41 -28.68 20.25
CA GLY A 436 -28.72 -30.02 20.74
C GLY A 436 -29.30 -30.06 22.17
N GLY A 437 -29.49 -28.91 22.82
CA GLY A 437 -30.22 -28.81 24.08
C GLY A 437 -31.69 -29.19 23.92
N SER A 438 -32.27 -29.85 24.92
CA SER A 438 -33.70 -30.18 24.95
C SER A 438 -34.60 -28.96 25.13
N ALA A 439 -34.04 -27.86 25.63
CA ALA A 439 -34.60 -26.52 25.54
C ALA A 439 -33.62 -25.63 24.73
N PHE A 440 -34.14 -24.90 23.76
CA PHE A 440 -33.40 -23.97 22.92
C PHE A 440 -34.30 -22.78 22.54
N ILE A 441 -33.70 -21.62 22.26
CA ILE A 441 -34.38 -20.53 21.53
C ILE A 441 -33.81 -20.41 20.11
N GLN A 442 -34.45 -19.58 19.28
CA GLN A 442 -33.93 -19.18 17.98
C GLN A 442 -33.30 -17.78 18.06
N ILE A 443 -31.99 -17.73 18.25
CA ILE A 443 -31.20 -16.49 18.15
C ILE A 443 -30.96 -16.12 16.68
N PRO A 444 -30.71 -14.84 16.35
CA PRO A 444 -30.15 -14.46 15.05
C PRO A 444 -28.86 -15.23 14.73
N ASN A 445 -28.60 -15.47 13.45
CA ASN A 445 -27.38 -16.14 12.99
C ASN A 445 -26.29 -15.11 12.62
N GLY A 446 -25.01 -15.45 12.84
CA GLY A 446 -23.90 -14.54 12.57
C GLY A 446 -23.56 -14.40 11.08
N VAL A 447 -23.20 -13.18 10.64
CA VAL A 447 -22.79 -12.91 9.25
C VAL A 447 -21.68 -11.86 9.18
N ALA A 448 -20.78 -12.00 8.20
CA ALA A 448 -19.77 -11.01 7.89
C ALA A 448 -19.78 -10.69 6.39
N GLU A 449 -19.79 -9.40 6.07
CA GLU A 449 -19.69 -8.86 4.73
C GLU A 449 -18.26 -8.44 4.43
N ILE A 450 -17.69 -9.00 3.37
CA ILE A 450 -16.26 -8.90 3.07
C ILE A 450 -16.08 -8.18 1.74
N PHE A 451 -15.73 -6.90 1.82
CA PHE A 451 -15.52 -6.01 0.68
C PHE A 451 -14.05 -6.07 0.24
N ARG A 452 -13.80 -6.28 -1.04
CA ARG A 452 -12.46 -6.45 -1.62
C ARG A 452 -12.35 -5.83 -3.00
N PHE A 453 -11.20 -5.27 -3.33
CA PHE A 453 -10.93 -4.80 -4.69
C PHE A 453 -10.54 -5.94 -5.64
N ASP A 454 -11.07 -5.90 -6.86
CA ASP A 454 -10.61 -6.70 -8.00
C ASP A 454 -9.34 -6.08 -8.64
N PRO A 455 -8.66 -6.78 -9.58
CA PRO A 455 -7.47 -6.23 -10.26
C PRO A 455 -7.72 -4.97 -11.11
N SER A 456 -8.99 -4.66 -11.41
CA SER A 456 -9.45 -3.53 -12.22
C SER A 456 -9.83 -2.31 -11.35
N GLY A 457 -9.87 -2.46 -10.03
CA GLY A 457 -10.29 -1.41 -9.09
C GLY A 457 -11.77 -1.41 -8.70
N ASN A 458 -12.56 -2.42 -9.11
CA ASN A 458 -13.95 -2.54 -8.68
C ASN A 458 -14.04 -3.19 -7.29
N VAL A 459 -14.99 -2.72 -6.47
CA VAL A 459 -15.36 -3.40 -5.22
C VAL A 459 -16.16 -4.67 -5.53
N THR A 460 -15.82 -5.76 -4.84
CA THR A 460 -16.54 -7.03 -4.82
C THR A 460 -16.94 -7.33 -3.37
N MET A 461 -18.19 -7.72 -3.16
CA MET A 461 -18.71 -8.09 -1.84
C MET A 461 -18.85 -9.62 -1.74
N GLN A 462 -18.48 -10.19 -0.60
CA GLN A 462 -18.74 -11.59 -0.27
C GLN A 462 -19.23 -11.73 1.16
N SER A 463 -20.41 -12.29 1.31
CA SER A 463 -21.00 -12.61 2.61
C SER A 463 -20.58 -14.01 3.05
N LYS A 464 -20.30 -14.17 4.35
CA LYS A 464 -20.09 -15.48 4.99
C LYS A 464 -20.89 -15.55 6.28
N VAL A 465 -21.56 -16.67 6.52
CA VAL A 465 -22.02 -17.01 7.88
C VAL A 465 -20.77 -17.17 8.75
N ILE A 466 -20.74 -16.45 9.88
CA ILE A 466 -19.62 -16.47 10.83
C ILE A 466 -20.14 -16.80 12.23
N THR A 467 -19.20 -16.86 13.16
CA THR A 467 -19.39 -17.24 14.55
C THR A 467 -18.62 -16.25 15.43
N PRO A 468 -19.07 -15.94 16.66
CA PRO A 468 -18.39 -15.01 17.57
C PRO A 468 -16.91 -15.32 17.88
N SER A 469 -16.45 -16.56 17.66
CA SER A 469 -15.01 -16.91 17.59
C SER A 469 -14.60 -17.29 16.16
N PRO A 470 -13.32 -17.10 15.75
CA PRO A 470 -12.22 -16.52 16.52
C PRO A 470 -12.31 -14.99 16.62
N PHE A 471 -11.50 -14.44 17.51
CA PHE A 471 -11.28 -13.00 17.66
C PHE A 471 -10.08 -12.57 16.81
N TYR A 472 -9.89 -11.28 16.58
CA TYR A 472 -8.68 -10.75 15.97
C TYR A 472 -7.80 -10.09 17.04
N VAL A 473 -6.48 -10.23 16.94
CA VAL A 473 -5.55 -9.41 17.74
C VAL A 473 -5.68 -7.94 17.34
N VAL A 474 -5.30 -7.04 18.25
CA VAL A 474 -4.92 -5.67 17.87
C VAL A 474 -3.42 -5.71 17.56
N SER A 475 -3.07 -5.44 16.30
CA SER A 475 -1.67 -5.41 15.85
C SER A 475 -0.88 -4.34 16.61
N ASP A 476 0.41 -4.60 16.87
CA ASP A 476 1.32 -3.62 17.47
C ASP A 476 1.21 -2.23 16.80
N GLN A 477 1.01 -1.19 17.62
CA GLN A 477 0.80 0.22 17.26
C GLN A 477 -0.42 0.55 16.39
N GLN A 478 -1.13 -0.44 15.85
CA GLN A 478 -2.35 -0.24 15.05
C GLN A 478 -3.56 0.11 15.92
N THR A 479 -4.60 0.66 15.30
CA THR A 479 -5.73 1.27 16.00
C THR A 479 -6.84 0.26 16.30
N LEU A 480 -7.36 0.33 17.52
CA LEU A 480 -8.66 -0.20 17.93
C LEU A 480 -9.58 1.00 18.21
N PHE A 481 -10.81 1.00 17.71
CA PHE A 481 -11.89 1.82 18.25
C PHE A 481 -12.87 0.93 19.02
N GLU A 482 -13.46 1.47 20.08
CA GLU A 482 -14.43 0.78 20.92
C GLU A 482 -15.52 1.77 21.32
N SER A 483 -16.79 1.37 21.26
CA SER A 483 -17.92 2.19 21.71
C SER A 483 -19.03 1.29 22.23
N PHE A 484 -19.42 1.48 23.49
CA PHE A 484 -20.41 0.66 24.16
C PHE A 484 -21.82 1.22 23.96
N GLU A 485 -22.83 0.35 23.97
CA GLU A 485 -24.24 0.73 23.79
C GLU A 485 -24.57 1.49 22.49
N VAL A 486 -23.63 1.62 21.56
CA VAL A 486 -23.67 2.50 20.39
C VAL A 486 -24.92 2.35 19.51
N LEU A 487 -25.63 1.23 19.58
CA LEU A 487 -26.99 1.06 19.06
C LEU A 487 -27.98 0.66 20.15
N THR A 488 -28.48 1.59 20.97
CA THR A 488 -29.45 1.37 22.07
C THR A 488 -30.69 0.56 21.64
N TYR A 489 -31.09 0.70 20.36
CA TYR A 489 -32.24 0.01 19.73
C TYR A 489 -31.84 -0.75 18.46
N GLY A 490 -30.65 -1.36 18.46
CA GLY A 490 -30.16 -2.17 17.34
C GLY A 490 -30.96 -3.46 17.11
N ALA A 491 -31.48 -4.12 18.16
CA ALA A 491 -32.34 -5.30 18.02
C ALA A 491 -33.83 -4.98 18.20
N SER A 492 -34.69 -5.63 17.40
CA SER A 492 -36.15 -5.46 17.43
C SER A 492 -36.80 -5.90 18.75
N THR A 493 -36.21 -6.88 19.42
CA THR A 493 -36.73 -7.51 20.65
C THR A 493 -35.60 -8.00 21.55
N SER A 494 -35.69 -7.70 22.85
CA SER A 494 -34.90 -8.40 23.87
C SER A 494 -35.34 -9.86 23.96
N GLN A 495 -34.41 -10.79 24.15
CA GLN A 495 -34.68 -12.24 24.20
C GLN A 495 -34.07 -12.86 25.45
N THR A 496 -34.90 -13.52 26.26
CA THR A 496 -34.49 -14.14 27.53
C THR A 496 -34.56 -15.66 27.47
N LEU A 497 -33.53 -16.33 28.00
CA LEU A 497 -33.47 -17.76 28.29
C LEU A 497 -33.49 -17.98 29.80
N THR A 498 -34.39 -18.84 30.28
CA THR A 498 -34.42 -19.30 31.68
C THR A 498 -35.21 -20.61 31.75
N PRO A 499 -34.78 -21.62 32.53
CA PRO A 499 -33.45 -21.75 33.12
C PRO A 499 -32.37 -22.02 32.05
N ILE A 500 -31.12 -21.64 32.34
CA ILE A 500 -29.95 -22.17 31.65
C ILE A 500 -28.76 -22.35 32.61
N ASN A 501 -28.24 -23.57 32.64
CA ASN A 501 -26.93 -23.87 33.21
C ASN A 501 -25.85 -23.48 32.18
N LEU A 502 -25.00 -22.53 32.55
CA LEU A 502 -23.94 -21.98 31.69
C LEU A 502 -22.55 -22.55 32.01
N GLY A 503 -22.45 -23.46 32.98
CA GLY A 503 -21.18 -24.03 33.45
C GLY A 503 -20.33 -23.04 34.28
N PRO A 504 -19.13 -23.46 34.71
CA PRO A 504 -18.27 -22.65 35.56
C PRO A 504 -17.87 -21.31 34.92
N PRO A 505 -17.93 -20.18 35.64
CA PRO A 505 -18.23 -20.08 37.08
C PRO A 505 -19.72 -20.21 37.49
N ILE A 506 -20.69 -19.70 36.71
CA ILE A 506 -22.13 -19.72 37.11
C ILE A 506 -22.75 -21.10 36.85
N ASN A 507 -22.54 -21.98 37.82
CA ASN A 507 -23.16 -23.30 37.89
C ASN A 507 -24.61 -23.24 38.42
N ASP A 508 -25.36 -22.16 38.17
CA ASP A 508 -26.76 -22.02 38.58
C ASP A 508 -27.69 -22.76 37.60
N PRO A 509 -28.43 -23.80 38.05
CA PRO A 509 -29.44 -24.45 37.23
C PRO A 509 -30.66 -23.55 36.97
N ASN A 510 -30.78 -22.38 37.59
CA ASN A 510 -31.84 -21.38 37.36
C ASN A 510 -31.34 -20.14 36.59
N GLY A 511 -30.09 -20.14 36.12
CA GLY A 511 -29.44 -19.00 35.50
C GLY A 511 -30.27 -18.41 34.35
N LYS A 512 -30.21 -17.08 34.20
CA LYS A 512 -31.00 -16.33 33.23
C LYS A 512 -30.08 -15.55 32.29
N LEU A 513 -30.17 -15.85 30.99
CA LEU A 513 -29.50 -15.08 29.95
C LEU A 513 -30.49 -14.12 29.28
N THR A 514 -30.10 -12.87 29.03
CA THR A 514 -30.90 -11.91 28.25
C THR A 514 -30.05 -11.23 27.19
N LEU A 515 -30.34 -11.51 25.91
CA LEU A 515 -29.82 -10.77 24.76
C LEU A 515 -30.58 -9.44 24.67
N THR A 516 -29.94 -8.31 24.95
CA THR A 516 -30.63 -7.02 25.07
C THR A 516 -31.00 -6.43 23.70
N THR A 517 -31.57 -5.22 23.64
CA THR A 517 -31.76 -4.49 22.36
C THR A 517 -30.49 -3.79 21.87
N LYS A 518 -29.45 -3.71 22.71
CA LYS A 518 -28.26 -2.90 22.47
C LYS A 518 -27.18 -3.68 21.72
N TYR A 519 -26.37 -2.97 20.95
CA TYR A 519 -25.11 -3.47 20.39
C TYR A 519 -23.96 -2.54 20.75
N ASP A 520 -22.78 -3.12 20.87
CA ASP A 520 -21.48 -2.46 21.00
C ASP A 520 -20.72 -2.56 19.67
N LEU A 521 -19.76 -1.66 19.46
CA LEU A 521 -18.94 -1.57 18.24
C LEU A 521 -17.46 -1.66 18.59
N TYR A 522 -16.76 -2.55 17.89
CA TYR A 522 -15.30 -2.68 17.95
C TYR A 522 -14.78 -2.56 16.51
N ILE A 523 -13.77 -1.73 16.29
CA ILE A 523 -13.16 -1.55 14.97
C ILE A 523 -11.66 -1.74 15.07
N ARG A 524 -11.12 -2.74 14.39
CA ARG A 524 -9.66 -2.93 14.26
C ARG A 524 -9.23 -2.39 12.91
N ASP A 525 -8.32 -1.43 12.90
CA ASP A 525 -7.73 -0.86 11.68
C ASP A 525 -6.22 -1.12 11.66
N PHE A 526 -5.82 -2.08 10.83
CA PHE A 526 -4.45 -2.49 10.59
C PHE A 526 -3.77 -1.70 9.46
N GLY A 527 -4.48 -0.76 8.81
CA GLY A 527 -3.97 0.03 7.69
C GLY A 527 -3.63 1.48 8.05
N ARG A 528 -4.16 1.98 9.17
CA ARG A 528 -4.13 3.39 9.57
C ARG A 528 -2.73 3.96 9.83
N LYS A 529 -1.82 3.21 10.45
CA LYS A 529 -0.44 3.65 10.72
C LYS A 529 0.55 2.79 9.91
N PRO A 530 1.03 3.22 8.73
CA PRO A 530 1.97 2.44 7.92
C PRO A 530 3.44 2.69 8.28
N GLY A 531 4.32 1.79 7.85
CA GLY A 531 5.78 1.92 7.98
C GLY A 531 6.35 1.34 9.28
N LYS A 532 7.68 1.16 9.32
CA LYS A 532 8.40 0.55 10.45
C LYS A 532 8.41 1.48 11.67
N ALA A 533 8.41 2.79 11.44
CA ALA A 533 8.46 3.82 12.49
C ALA A 533 7.20 3.92 13.36
N ASN A 534 6.01 3.83 12.74
CA ASN A 534 4.71 4.07 13.40
C ASN A 534 3.72 2.90 13.29
N GLY A 535 3.96 1.96 12.37
CA GLY A 535 3.06 0.83 12.12
C GLY A 535 3.39 -0.43 12.92
N GLY A 536 4.30 -0.32 13.88
CA GLY A 536 4.72 -1.39 14.77
C GLY A 536 5.32 -2.61 14.06
N LYS A 537 5.27 -3.73 14.77
CA LYS A 537 5.69 -5.08 14.35
C LYS A 537 5.29 -5.44 12.90
N HIS A 538 4.11 -5.03 12.45
CA HIS A 538 3.56 -5.39 11.13
C HIS A 538 3.61 -4.27 10.07
N ALA A 539 4.11 -3.07 10.44
CA ALA A 539 4.26 -1.90 9.59
C ALA A 539 2.98 -1.43 8.85
N GLY A 540 1.81 -1.68 9.44
CA GLY A 540 0.50 -1.35 8.86
C GLY A 540 0.14 -2.15 7.62
N GLU A 541 0.46 -3.46 7.58
CA GLU A 541 0.10 -4.36 6.49
C GLU A 541 -1.10 -5.27 6.85
N PRO A 542 -1.84 -5.85 5.86
CA PRO A 542 -3.06 -6.61 6.13
C PRO A 542 -2.76 -7.96 6.80
N ILE A 543 -3.55 -8.33 7.82
CA ILE A 543 -3.43 -9.61 8.52
C ILE A 543 -3.64 -10.81 7.58
N GLU A 544 -2.76 -11.80 7.70
CA GLU A 544 -2.74 -12.97 6.83
C GLU A 544 -3.64 -14.11 7.34
N ASP A 545 -3.75 -15.20 6.57
CA ASP A 545 -4.28 -16.52 6.96
C ASP A 545 -5.63 -16.56 7.71
N ASP A 546 -6.46 -15.54 7.50
CA ASP A 546 -7.88 -15.63 7.74
C ASP A 546 -8.61 -16.39 6.60
N PRO A 547 -9.21 -17.58 6.83
CA PRO A 547 -10.00 -18.29 5.84
C PRO A 547 -11.37 -17.65 5.56
N PHE A 548 -11.82 -16.65 6.34
CA PHE A 548 -12.99 -15.86 5.98
C PHE A 548 -12.64 -14.89 4.82
N VAL A 549 -11.51 -14.19 4.89
CA VAL A 549 -11.12 -13.17 3.91
C VAL A 549 -10.22 -13.66 2.78
N THR A 550 -9.32 -14.63 2.99
CA THR A 550 -8.34 -15.07 1.98
C THR A 550 -9.01 -15.57 0.68
N PHE A 551 -8.70 -14.88 -0.42
CA PHE A 551 -9.25 -15.21 -1.73
C PHE A 551 -8.39 -16.30 -2.39
N ASN A 552 -8.90 -17.54 -2.41
CA ASN A 552 -8.26 -18.66 -3.11
C ASN A 552 -8.40 -18.52 -4.64
N LYS A 553 -7.61 -17.63 -5.23
CA LYS A 553 -7.28 -17.71 -6.66
C LYS A 553 -6.55 -19.03 -6.91
N GLY A 554 -6.93 -19.76 -7.97
CA GLY A 554 -6.22 -20.96 -8.36
C GLY A 554 -4.72 -20.67 -8.55
N THR A 555 -3.87 -21.39 -7.84
CA THR A 555 -2.42 -21.14 -7.91
C THR A 555 -1.92 -21.69 -9.23
N VAL A 556 -1.39 -20.81 -10.08
CA VAL A 556 -0.71 -21.18 -11.33
C VAL A 556 0.76 -21.31 -11.02
N ASN A 557 1.22 -22.54 -10.83
CA ASN A 557 2.65 -22.82 -10.70
C ASN A 557 3.28 -22.67 -12.08
N ILE A 558 4.12 -21.64 -12.26
CA ILE A 558 5.06 -21.58 -13.38
C ILE A 558 6.22 -22.49 -12.99
N ALA A 559 6.57 -23.44 -13.86
CA ALA A 559 7.65 -24.39 -13.58
C ALA A 559 8.98 -23.68 -13.28
N ASP A 560 9.70 -24.18 -12.27
CA ASP A 560 10.90 -23.55 -11.72
C ASP A 560 12.03 -23.40 -12.75
N ALA A 561 12.88 -22.37 -12.58
CA ALA A 561 13.76 -21.78 -13.60
C ALA A 561 14.89 -22.69 -14.12
N GLY A 562 14.96 -23.95 -13.69
CA GLY A 562 15.96 -24.94 -14.12
C GLY A 562 15.73 -25.56 -15.51
N LYS A 563 14.58 -25.34 -16.16
CA LYS A 563 14.29 -25.86 -17.50
C LYS A 563 14.21 -24.74 -18.55
N ALA A 564 15.28 -24.55 -19.31
CA ALA A 564 15.32 -23.58 -20.40
C ALA A 564 14.41 -24.00 -21.58
N GLY A 565 13.45 -23.14 -21.96
CA GLY A 565 12.78 -23.20 -23.28
C GLY A 565 11.27 -22.99 -23.24
N HIS A 566 10.56 -23.58 -22.28
CA HIS A 566 9.09 -23.60 -22.25
C HIS A 566 8.52 -23.40 -20.84
N ALA A 567 7.58 -22.46 -20.70
CA ALA A 567 6.74 -22.34 -19.52
C ALA A 567 5.55 -23.30 -19.66
N GLU A 568 5.70 -24.52 -19.13
CA GLU A 568 4.58 -25.45 -18.97
C GLU A 568 3.71 -25.00 -17.79
N PHE A 569 2.38 -25.05 -17.97
CA PHE A 569 1.41 -24.87 -16.89
C PHE A 569 1.37 -26.16 -16.07
N ASP A 570 2.20 -26.25 -15.03
CA ASP A 570 2.35 -27.43 -14.16
C ASP A 570 0.99 -27.88 -13.57
N SER A 571 0.27 -26.94 -12.96
CA SER A 571 -1.12 -27.14 -12.54
C SER A 571 -1.83 -25.80 -12.26
N VAL A 572 -3.18 -25.83 -12.30
CA VAL A 572 -4.03 -24.77 -11.75
C VAL A 572 -4.69 -25.31 -10.48
N SER A 573 -4.00 -25.14 -9.34
CA SER A 573 -4.47 -25.68 -8.07
C SER A 573 -5.51 -24.75 -7.44
N TRP A 574 -6.79 -25.07 -7.61
CA TRP A 574 -7.91 -24.38 -6.94
C TRP A 574 -7.96 -24.77 -5.46
N GLY A 575 -7.16 -24.09 -4.64
CA GLY A 575 -7.07 -24.33 -3.20
C GLY A 575 -8.43 -24.25 -2.50
N SER A 576 -8.93 -25.38 -2.01
CA SER A 576 -10.26 -25.47 -1.37
C SER A 576 -10.23 -25.05 0.11
N GLN A 577 -9.55 -23.94 0.44
CA GLN A 577 -9.59 -23.32 1.77
C GLN A 577 -10.72 -22.30 1.94
N GLY A 578 -11.53 -22.07 0.90
CA GLY A 578 -12.95 -21.80 1.13
C GLY A 578 -13.64 -23.09 1.57
N ALA A 579 -13.78 -23.28 2.89
CA ALA A 579 -14.52 -24.35 3.60
C ALA A 579 -14.65 -25.70 2.85
N LYS A 580 -13.80 -26.69 3.20
CA LYS A 580 -13.75 -28.07 2.64
C LYS A 580 -15.10 -28.54 2.08
N ARG A 581 -15.26 -28.48 0.75
CA ARG A 581 -16.40 -29.07 0.05
C ARG A 581 -16.38 -30.57 0.37
N ARG A 582 -17.40 -31.06 1.10
CA ARG A 582 -17.40 -32.39 1.76
C ARG A 582 -16.88 -33.49 0.83
N GLY A 583 -15.67 -33.99 1.11
CA GLY A 583 -15.14 -35.17 0.46
C GLY A 583 -16.00 -36.38 0.80
N SER A 584 -16.33 -37.19 -0.20
CA SER A 584 -17.22 -38.35 -0.05
C SER A 584 -16.50 -39.51 0.67
N GLY A 585 -16.39 -39.44 1.99
CA GLY A 585 -15.83 -40.51 2.81
C GLY A 585 -15.60 -40.13 4.27
N GLY A 586 -16.47 -40.62 5.16
CA GLY A 586 -16.27 -40.60 6.62
C GLY A 586 -17.22 -39.70 7.40
N GLY A 587 -17.86 -40.26 8.43
CA GLY A 587 -18.65 -39.54 9.42
C GLY A 587 -20.16 -39.45 9.11
N SER A 588 -20.98 -39.71 10.14
CA SER A 588 -22.43 -39.46 10.09
C SER A 588 -22.74 -37.95 10.18
N VAL A 589 -24.02 -37.58 10.07
CA VAL A 589 -24.46 -36.19 9.95
C VAL A 589 -24.22 -35.39 11.23
N GLY A 590 -23.07 -34.71 11.29
CA GLY A 590 -22.98 -33.42 11.96
C GLY A 590 -23.77 -32.39 11.15
N ASN A 591 -24.84 -31.86 11.75
CA ASN A 591 -25.49 -30.65 11.26
C ASN A 591 -24.52 -29.48 11.37
N GLY A 592 -24.61 -28.52 10.44
CA GLY A 592 -23.88 -27.26 10.51
C GLY A 592 -24.49 -26.34 11.57
N ALA A 593 -24.34 -26.69 12.85
CA ALA A 593 -24.52 -25.73 13.93
C ALA A 593 -23.47 -24.62 13.75
N GLY A 594 -23.89 -23.36 13.73
CA GLY A 594 -22.96 -22.25 13.93
C GLY A 594 -22.30 -22.41 15.28
N ALA A 595 -20.97 -22.26 15.36
CA ALA A 595 -20.29 -22.12 16.64
C ALA A 595 -20.81 -20.88 17.36
N LEU A 596 -20.80 -20.95 18.68
CA LEU A 596 -21.80 -20.24 19.47
C LEU A 596 -21.45 -18.77 19.73
N PRO A 597 -22.45 -17.95 20.08
CA PRO A 597 -22.26 -16.92 21.09
C PRO A 597 -21.58 -17.54 22.31
N MET A 598 -20.26 -17.35 22.36
CA MET A 598 -19.54 -17.30 23.61
C MET A 598 -20.10 -16.10 24.34
N ILE A 599 -20.81 -16.35 25.45
CA ILE A 599 -21.10 -15.31 26.41
C ILE A 599 -19.73 -14.89 26.94
N LEU A 600 -19.43 -13.60 26.93
CA LEU A 600 -18.13 -13.07 27.33
C LEU A 600 -18.37 -11.71 27.97
N PRO A 601 -17.38 -11.16 28.69
CA PRO A 601 -17.32 -9.73 28.94
C PRO A 601 -17.64 -8.92 27.69
N GLN A 602 -18.10 -7.69 27.90
CA GLN A 602 -18.48 -6.75 26.86
C GLN A 602 -17.25 -6.16 26.15
N GLU A 603 -16.29 -7.01 25.83
CA GLU A 603 -15.04 -6.71 25.12
C GLU A 603 -14.89 -7.76 24.02
N ASP A 604 -14.46 -7.39 22.81
CA ASP A 604 -14.33 -8.34 21.70
C ASP A 604 -13.02 -9.14 21.73
N PHE A 605 -12.64 -9.66 22.90
CA PHE A 605 -11.52 -10.57 23.10
C PHE A 605 -12.01 -11.91 23.67
N ALA A 606 -11.25 -12.99 23.51
CA ALA A 606 -11.50 -14.21 24.26
C ALA A 606 -11.14 -14.03 25.74
N PHE A 607 -11.86 -14.73 26.63
CA PHE A 607 -11.58 -14.73 28.07
C PHE A 607 -11.50 -16.15 28.63
N SER A 608 -10.73 -16.28 29.70
CA SER A 608 -10.68 -17.46 30.56
C SER A 608 -11.01 -17.07 31.99
N TYR A 609 -11.87 -17.84 32.65
CA TYR A 609 -12.05 -17.74 34.09
C TYR A 609 -10.84 -18.35 34.81
N ASN A 610 -10.18 -17.56 35.67
CA ASN A 610 -9.04 -17.99 36.46
C ASN A 610 -9.51 -18.38 37.87
N ASN A 611 -9.56 -19.70 38.13
CA ASN A 611 -9.96 -20.27 39.41
C ASN A 611 -9.09 -19.82 40.61
N ALA A 612 -7.85 -19.35 40.37
CA ALA A 612 -6.93 -18.95 41.45
C ALA A 612 -7.15 -17.51 41.93
N THR A 613 -7.68 -16.64 41.07
CA THR A 613 -7.97 -15.22 41.33
C THR A 613 -9.48 -14.94 41.47
N ASN A 614 -10.33 -15.91 41.10
CA ASN A 614 -11.79 -15.75 41.00
C ASN A 614 -12.19 -14.62 40.03
N SER A 615 -11.42 -14.42 38.95
CA SER A 615 -11.66 -13.36 37.96
C SER A 615 -11.72 -13.91 36.53
N MET A 616 -12.47 -13.23 35.68
CA MET A 616 -12.34 -13.35 34.23
C MET A 616 -11.10 -12.57 33.78
N GLU A 617 -10.24 -13.22 33.00
CA GLU A 617 -9.01 -12.64 32.48
C GLU A 617 -8.98 -12.80 30.95
N VAL A 618 -8.49 -11.78 30.24
CA VAL A 618 -8.31 -11.84 28.78
C VAL A 618 -7.39 -13.02 28.44
N MET A 619 -7.89 -13.93 27.62
CA MET A 619 -7.19 -15.16 27.27
C MET A 619 -5.95 -14.81 26.44
N ARG A 620 -4.75 -15.10 26.94
CA ARG A 620 -3.49 -14.88 26.19
C ARG A 620 -3.05 -16.08 25.35
N ASP A 621 -3.91 -17.09 25.21
CA ASP A 621 -3.69 -18.26 24.34
C ASP A 621 -3.79 -17.85 22.86
N PRO A 622 -2.70 -17.97 22.06
CA PRO A 622 -2.69 -17.70 20.62
C PRO A 622 -3.82 -18.37 19.83
N SER A 623 -4.25 -19.58 20.25
CA SER A 623 -5.20 -20.39 19.49
C SER A 623 -6.64 -19.86 19.47
N ALA A 624 -6.97 -18.90 20.34
CA ALA A 624 -8.27 -18.22 20.35
C ALA A 624 -8.37 -17.07 19.32
N TYR A 625 -7.25 -16.65 18.72
CA TYR A 625 -7.15 -15.44 17.90
C TYR A 625 -6.71 -15.72 16.46
N LYS A 626 -7.08 -14.81 15.57
CA LYS A 626 -6.38 -14.56 14.32
C LYS A 626 -5.16 -13.69 14.62
N GLN A 627 -3.99 -14.24 14.30
CA GLN A 627 -2.69 -13.61 14.47
C GLN A 627 -2.03 -13.34 13.12
N PHE A 628 -1.07 -12.42 13.12
CA PHE A 628 -0.13 -12.28 12.02
C PHE A 628 0.92 -13.40 12.07
N PRO A 629 1.29 -14.01 10.93
CA PRO A 629 2.47 -14.86 10.86
C PRO A 629 3.74 -14.03 11.02
N VAL A 630 4.80 -14.67 11.53
CA VAL A 630 6.17 -14.13 11.55
C VAL A 630 6.97 -14.90 10.50
N GLY A 631 7.73 -14.20 9.66
CA GLY A 631 8.40 -14.83 8.51
C GLY A 631 9.25 -13.86 7.71
N SER A 632 10.13 -14.42 6.87
CA SER A 632 11.10 -13.64 6.10
C SER A 632 10.63 -13.36 4.66
N GLY A 633 10.84 -12.13 4.18
CA GLY A 633 10.73 -11.82 2.77
C GLY A 633 9.39 -11.21 2.38
N LYS A 634 8.77 -11.68 1.29
CA LYS A 634 7.53 -11.12 0.76
C LYS A 634 6.30 -11.69 1.47
N ARG A 635 5.56 -10.81 2.18
CA ARG A 635 4.26 -11.09 2.80
C ARG A 635 3.25 -11.68 1.78
N LEU A 636 2.49 -12.71 2.14
CA LEU A 636 1.54 -13.37 1.22
C LEU A 636 0.37 -12.45 0.83
N THR A 637 -0.05 -11.56 1.74
CA THR A 637 -1.10 -10.56 1.52
C THR A 637 -0.69 -9.46 0.54
N TYR A 638 0.58 -9.38 0.12
CA TYR A 638 0.94 -8.50 -1.00
C TYR A 638 0.23 -8.88 -2.31
N GLN A 639 -0.17 -10.14 -2.50
CA GLN A 639 -0.89 -10.60 -3.71
C GLN A 639 -2.25 -11.28 -3.41
N LYS A 640 -2.61 -11.42 -2.13
CA LYS A 640 -3.86 -11.99 -1.64
C LYS A 640 -4.53 -10.99 -0.70
N ASN A 641 -5.86 -10.86 -0.74
CA ASN A 641 -6.52 -9.98 0.22
C ASN A 641 -6.51 -10.64 1.62
N GLY A 642 -5.84 -9.99 2.57
CA GLY A 642 -6.01 -10.16 4.03
C GLY A 642 -6.98 -9.11 4.60
N VAL A 643 -7.22 -9.08 5.91
CA VAL A 643 -8.04 -8.02 6.53
C VAL A 643 -7.20 -6.78 6.77
N VAL A 644 -7.75 -5.60 6.45
CA VAL A 644 -7.20 -4.31 6.88
C VAL A 644 -8.09 -3.72 7.96
N CYS A 645 -9.40 -3.75 7.75
CA CYS A 645 -10.37 -3.22 8.70
C CYS A 645 -11.39 -4.30 9.07
N ASP A 646 -11.60 -4.56 10.36
CA ASP A 646 -12.69 -5.37 10.91
C ASP A 646 -13.60 -4.45 11.74
N ILE A 647 -14.74 -4.07 11.17
CA ILE A 647 -15.82 -3.35 11.85
C ILE A 647 -16.78 -4.40 12.39
N ARG A 648 -16.88 -4.52 13.72
CA ARG A 648 -17.52 -5.67 14.37
C ARG A 648 -18.55 -5.21 15.40
N PHE A 649 -19.82 -5.52 15.14
CA PHE A 649 -20.94 -5.24 16.02
C PHE A 649 -21.26 -6.47 16.87
N ARG A 650 -21.18 -6.33 18.20
CA ARG A 650 -21.57 -7.39 19.14
C ARG A 650 -22.89 -7.04 19.79
N ARG A 651 -23.76 -8.03 19.97
CA ARG A 651 -25.03 -7.82 20.69
C ARG A 651 -24.79 -7.98 22.18
N GLN A 652 -25.27 -7.04 22.99
CA GLN A 652 -25.11 -7.13 24.44
C GLN A 652 -25.84 -8.32 25.05
N VAL A 653 -25.17 -8.95 26.01
CA VAL A 653 -25.64 -10.14 26.72
C VAL A 653 -25.57 -9.89 28.22
N HIS A 654 -26.72 -9.85 28.87
CA HIS A 654 -26.81 -9.85 30.33
C HIS A 654 -26.96 -11.28 30.83
N VAL A 655 -26.28 -11.59 31.94
CA VAL A 655 -26.46 -12.82 32.70
C VAL A 655 -26.90 -12.47 34.10
N GLU A 656 -27.86 -13.23 34.63
CA GLU A 656 -28.34 -13.17 36.02
C GLU A 656 -28.18 -14.56 36.64
N ASP A 657 -27.61 -14.60 37.84
CA ASP A 657 -27.43 -15.76 38.71
C ASP A 657 -28.37 -15.63 39.91
N GLN A 658 -29.07 -16.70 40.31
CA GLN A 658 -29.88 -16.70 41.53
C GLN A 658 -29.05 -17.01 42.79
N MET A 659 -27.85 -17.57 42.65
CA MET A 659 -26.93 -17.91 43.74
C MET A 659 -26.03 -16.72 44.11
N SER A 660 -26.64 -15.62 44.56
CA SER A 660 -25.91 -14.53 45.21
C SER A 660 -25.39 -14.95 46.59
N GLU A 661 -24.24 -15.64 46.62
CA GLU A 661 -23.54 -15.92 47.88
C GLU A 661 -23.25 -14.62 48.64
N THR A 662 -23.60 -14.59 49.92
CA THR A 662 -23.28 -13.47 50.81
C THR A 662 -21.83 -13.60 51.23
N ILE A 663 -20.92 -13.05 50.42
CA ILE A 663 -19.48 -12.98 50.75
C ILE A 663 -19.34 -12.11 52.02
N PRO A 664 -18.88 -12.66 53.16
CA PRO A 664 -18.63 -11.85 54.35
C PRO A 664 -17.45 -10.92 54.08
N MET A 665 -17.60 -9.63 54.37
CA MET A 665 -16.47 -8.71 54.29
C MET A 665 -15.48 -9.03 55.42
N THR A 666 -14.29 -9.52 55.07
CA THR A 666 -13.15 -9.63 55.97
C THR A 666 -12.20 -8.44 55.77
N ASP A 667 -11.61 -7.91 56.85
CA ASP A 667 -10.56 -6.91 56.74
C ASP A 667 -9.35 -7.51 56.00
N PRO A 668 -8.88 -6.91 54.88
CA PRO A 668 -7.79 -7.47 54.07
C PRO A 668 -6.42 -7.44 54.78
N THR A 669 -6.34 -6.80 55.95
CA THR A 669 -5.13 -6.63 56.76
C THR A 669 -5.06 -7.63 57.93
N THR A 670 -6.20 -8.06 58.48
CA THR A 670 -6.25 -9.00 59.63
C THR A 670 -6.87 -10.35 59.30
N GLY A 671 -7.78 -10.41 58.32
CA GLY A 671 -8.57 -11.59 57.98
C GLY A 671 -9.82 -11.79 58.85
N ASP A 672 -10.07 -10.91 59.83
CA ASP A 672 -11.28 -10.96 60.67
C ASP A 672 -12.51 -10.42 59.90
N PRO A 673 -13.73 -10.89 60.21
CA PRO A 673 -14.95 -10.27 59.69
C PRO A 673 -15.05 -8.81 60.14
N VAL A 674 -15.31 -7.89 59.21
CA VAL A 674 -15.67 -6.50 59.51
C VAL A 674 -16.98 -6.51 60.30
N THR A 675 -17.04 -5.86 61.45
CA THR A 675 -18.25 -5.73 62.29
C THR A 675 -18.85 -4.34 62.22
N ASP A 676 -20.18 -4.22 62.27
CA ASP A 676 -20.86 -2.93 62.28
C ASP A 676 -20.52 -2.18 63.58
N PRO A 677 -19.93 -0.97 63.53
CA PRO A 677 -19.50 -0.24 64.71
C PRO A 677 -20.67 0.27 65.58
N ALA A 678 -21.92 0.19 65.12
CA ALA A 678 -23.12 0.57 65.86
C ALA A 678 -23.83 -0.60 66.56
N THR A 679 -23.74 -1.85 66.04
CA THR A 679 -24.39 -3.03 66.65
C THR A 679 -23.42 -4.05 67.24
N GLY A 680 -22.20 -4.14 66.70
CA GLY A 680 -21.22 -5.18 67.05
C GLY A 680 -21.44 -6.53 66.34
N ASP A 681 -22.46 -6.65 65.50
CA ASP A 681 -22.65 -7.82 64.63
C ASP A 681 -21.66 -7.78 63.46
N PRO A 682 -21.33 -8.93 62.82
CA PRO A 682 -20.64 -8.92 61.54
C PRO A 682 -21.40 -8.11 60.48
N VAL A 683 -20.69 -7.34 59.66
CA VAL A 683 -21.21 -6.73 58.43
C VAL A 683 -21.40 -7.83 57.39
N THR A 684 -22.44 -8.64 57.58
CA THR A 684 -23.08 -9.35 56.48
C THR A 684 -23.78 -8.29 55.64
N THR A 685 -23.15 -7.89 54.54
CA THR A 685 -23.81 -7.09 53.51
C THR A 685 -24.90 -7.95 52.89
N THR A 686 -26.09 -7.97 53.50
CA THR A 686 -27.31 -8.37 52.80
C THR A 686 -27.50 -7.35 51.69
N THR A 687 -26.97 -7.66 50.52
CA THR A 687 -27.07 -6.84 49.30
C THR A 687 -28.53 -6.85 48.85
N THR A 688 -29.34 -6.08 49.55
CA THR A 688 -30.63 -5.60 49.07
C THR A 688 -30.32 -4.89 47.77
N THR A 689 -30.76 -5.47 46.65
CA THR A 689 -30.24 -5.17 45.32
C THR A 689 -30.50 -3.72 44.93
N VAL A 690 -29.56 -2.83 45.28
CA VAL A 690 -29.32 -1.61 44.52
C VAL A 690 -28.98 -2.08 43.12
N THR A 691 -29.82 -1.74 42.14
CA THR A 691 -29.76 -2.27 40.78
C THR A 691 -28.60 -1.67 39.97
N LYS A 692 -27.37 -1.79 40.48
CA LYS A 692 -26.24 -2.05 39.60
C LYS A 692 -26.42 -3.46 39.07
N THR A 693 -26.68 -3.56 37.78
CA THR A 693 -26.62 -4.80 37.02
C THR A 693 -25.19 -5.33 37.09
N ASN A 694 -24.93 -6.27 38.01
CA ASN A 694 -23.68 -7.02 38.03
C ASN A 694 -23.71 -8.02 36.87
N THR A 695 -23.31 -7.56 35.68
CA THR A 695 -23.22 -8.38 34.48
C THR A 695 -22.08 -9.40 34.66
N GLY A 696 -22.41 -10.61 35.13
CA GLY A 696 -21.45 -11.68 35.37
C GLY A 696 -21.27 -12.55 34.13
N TYR A 697 -20.07 -12.61 33.56
CA TYR A 697 -19.86 -13.19 32.23
C TYR A 697 -19.18 -14.58 32.25
N ILE A 698 -19.47 -15.47 31.28
CA ILE A 698 -18.94 -16.84 31.22
C ILE A 698 -18.67 -17.33 29.80
N GLY A 699 -17.40 -17.58 29.47
CA GLY A 699 -17.02 -18.25 28.22
C GLY A 699 -17.43 -19.72 28.16
N LEU A 700 -18.65 -20.02 27.69
CA LEU A 700 -18.96 -21.34 27.12
C LEU A 700 -18.06 -21.60 25.90
N LYS A 701 -17.51 -22.82 25.81
CA LYS A 701 -16.46 -23.22 24.85
C LYS A 701 -16.90 -24.37 23.94
#